data_AF-A0A7C3AGM5-F1
#
_entry.id   AF-A0A7C3AGM5-F1
#
_cell.length_a   1.000
_cell.length_b   1.000
_cell.length_c   1.000
_cell.angle_alpha   90.00
_cell.angle_beta   90.00
_cell.angle_gamma   90.00
#
_symmetry.space_group_name_H-M   'P 1'
#
loop_
_entity.id
_entity.type
_entity.pdbx_description
1 polymer ?
#
loop_
_entity_poly.entity_id
_entity_poly.type
_entity_poly.pdbx_seq_one_letter_code
_entity_poly.pdbx_strand_id
1 'polypeptide(L)'
;MRWRPLLAVLLALVLVSAAAGETLKIDFTPTGGPVEPGYQAYFATNINPATFTAQNYAAFGGNVTIQPTWAANAVAAAMRMVNRTGSGTNAYTDVHQPLILDWIGTDNRQAGDPMTLTISGLPAGLYDWSSYHHDGDNQTGRFDVTVNDAAGSKTTLNFDITNSRGGDNILNFADISVFKTRIASNGSPVTLVFHCRANTPTEQAFFAMNGFDLEKVDTSLASVPVPANGATDVVPTVTLQWTPGDSTAATNGHRVLLSASFTDVNDGAPAAVRGVVSSPAFNTAGLNLQFDTTYYWRVDQSSTPGGPWSKPGKVWSFTVEPHSLVLPGASITAEASSIASADETPGKTVDGSGLTNDLHGTDLTTMWLSSGSGEQPTWIKYSFDNKYKLHQMRVWNHNSPLEGTVGFGIKDAVIQYSADGATWTTLGTTHQFARASGAAGYASNTTIDFAGVAARYVRITANNNWGGILQQYGLSEVRFYYIPARAREPQPANNATGVAMNADLGWRAGRGAVTHNVYFSTDAAAVANGTAPMTSVAVNSHDPGTMPLATNYFWRVDEVNNVNVPAVWEGPVWAFRTADWLVVDNMESYGDANTPGPPPPPGSRVWYTWKDGGGWGNPSPGYPGNGSGSLIGHSDAPFVETSIVHSGGASLPYYYVNNSPGGPYYSEA
;
A
#
# COMPACT_ATOMS: atom_id res chain seq x y z
N MET A 1 86.95 -5.69 -8.75
CA MET A 1 86.96 -4.34 -8.15
C MET A 1 85.49 -3.89 -8.01
N ARG A 2 85.06 -3.49 -6.80
CA ARG A 2 83.81 -2.76 -6.42
C ARG A 2 82.47 -3.53 -6.55
N TRP A 3 81.81 -3.98 -5.46
CA TRP A 3 80.93 -3.30 -4.47
C TRP A 3 79.57 -2.80 -5.01
N ARG A 4 78.48 -3.55 -4.68
CA ARG A 4 77.09 -3.23 -4.17
C ARG A 4 76.29 -2.00 -4.71
N PRO A 5 74.94 -1.86 -4.55
CA PRO A 5 73.99 -2.59 -3.67
C PRO A 5 72.60 -2.95 -4.26
N LEU A 6 71.81 -3.68 -3.45
CA LEU A 6 70.35 -3.82 -3.52
C LEU A 6 69.63 -2.47 -3.36
N LEU A 7 68.55 -2.25 -4.13
CA LEU A 7 67.58 -1.20 -3.89
C LEU A 7 66.22 -1.84 -3.56
N ALA A 8 65.75 -1.60 -2.34
CA ALA A 8 64.41 -1.95 -1.87
C ALA A 8 63.38 -1.07 -2.59
N VAL A 9 62.38 -1.69 -3.21
CA VAL A 9 61.20 -0.98 -3.72
C VAL A 9 60.21 -0.85 -2.58
N LEU A 10 60.08 0.37 -2.06
CA LEU A 10 59.05 0.78 -1.11
C LEU A 10 57.70 0.75 -1.84
N LEU A 11 56.83 -0.20 -1.49
CA LEU A 11 55.46 -0.23 -1.99
C LEU A 11 54.67 0.88 -1.25
N ALA A 12 54.50 2.03 -1.90
CA ALA A 12 53.61 3.07 -1.41
C ALA A 12 52.16 2.55 -1.54
N LEU A 13 51.55 2.24 -0.40
CA LEU A 13 50.13 1.96 -0.28
C LEU A 13 49.37 3.25 -0.62
N VAL A 14 48.99 3.42 -1.89
CA VAL A 14 48.03 4.45 -2.28
C VAL A 14 46.69 4.02 -1.69
N LEU A 15 46.31 4.66 -0.58
CA LEU A 15 44.93 4.67 -0.09
C LEU A 15 44.06 5.17 -1.25
N VAL A 16 43.34 4.24 -1.87
CA VAL A 16 42.25 4.56 -2.78
C VAL A 16 41.20 5.24 -1.92
N SER A 17 41.05 6.55 -2.08
CA SER A 17 39.89 7.27 -1.58
C SER A 17 38.66 6.59 -2.17
N ALA A 18 37.79 6.04 -1.32
CA ALA A 18 36.47 5.59 -1.73
C ALA A 18 35.80 6.74 -2.52
N ALA A 19 35.38 6.45 -3.74
CA ALA A 19 34.56 7.40 -4.51
C ALA A 19 33.36 7.80 -3.65
N ALA A 20 33.10 9.10 -3.50
CA ALA A 20 31.99 9.58 -2.70
C ALA A 20 30.66 9.07 -3.29
N GLY A 21 29.92 8.27 -2.52
CA GLY A 21 28.61 7.75 -2.93
C GLY A 21 27.57 8.86 -3.07
N GLU A 22 26.58 8.63 -3.94
CA GLU A 22 25.35 9.45 -4.07
C GLU A 22 24.36 9.20 -2.93
N THR A 23 24.76 8.40 -1.94
CA THR A 23 23.97 8.05 -0.75
C THR A 23 24.89 8.09 0.47
N LEU A 24 24.38 8.63 1.57
CA LEU A 24 24.96 8.52 2.91
C LEU A 24 24.11 7.53 3.71
N LYS A 25 24.74 6.45 4.20
CA LYS A 25 24.10 5.43 5.03
C LYS A 25 24.76 5.39 6.39
N ILE A 26 23.99 5.66 7.45
CA ILE A 26 24.47 5.69 8.84
C ILE A 26 23.81 4.61 9.67
N ASP A 27 24.64 3.87 10.40
CA ASP A 27 24.24 2.90 11.41
C ASP A 27 24.61 3.44 12.81
N PHE A 28 23.64 3.55 13.72
CA PHE A 28 23.88 4.03 15.08
C PHE A 28 24.19 2.85 15.99
N THR A 29 25.45 2.75 16.42
CA THR A 29 25.91 1.66 17.28
C THR A 29 26.79 2.17 18.42
N PRO A 30 26.79 1.52 19.60
CA PRO A 30 27.76 1.82 20.62
C PRO A 30 29.20 1.65 20.13
N THR A 31 30.13 2.40 20.72
CA THR A 31 31.56 2.26 20.41
C THR A 31 32.03 0.81 20.51
N GLY A 32 32.43 0.22 19.38
CA GLY A 32 32.88 -1.18 19.28
C GLY A 32 31.76 -2.22 19.04
N GLY A 33 30.52 -1.77 18.81
CA GLY A 33 29.40 -2.63 18.41
C GLY A 33 29.45 -3.06 16.94
N PRO A 34 28.54 -3.96 16.51
CA PRO A 34 28.43 -4.40 15.13
C PRO A 34 28.02 -3.24 14.22
N VAL A 35 28.45 -3.30 12.95
CA VAL A 35 28.09 -2.31 11.93
C VAL A 35 27.51 -3.05 10.72
N GLU A 36 26.38 -2.58 10.24
CA GLU A 36 25.72 -3.12 9.05
C GLU A 36 26.63 -3.04 7.82
N PRO A 37 26.79 -4.14 7.06
CA PRO A 37 27.54 -4.12 5.82
C PRO A 37 27.04 -3.03 4.85
N GLY A 38 27.94 -2.14 4.43
CA GLY A 38 27.62 -1.03 3.54
C GLY A 38 27.18 0.27 4.23
N TYR A 39 27.10 0.29 5.55
CA TYR A 39 26.82 1.49 6.35
C TYR A 39 28.10 2.05 7.00
N GLN A 40 28.07 3.34 7.32
CA GLN A 40 29.09 4.01 8.14
C GLN A 40 28.56 4.15 9.56
N ALA A 41 29.37 3.78 10.56
CA ALA A 41 28.93 3.84 11.95
C ALA A 41 28.95 5.27 12.52
N TYR A 42 27.92 5.63 13.27
CA TYR A 42 27.98 6.70 14.27
C TYR A 42 28.20 6.08 15.64
N PHE A 43 29.37 6.29 16.23
CA PHE A 43 29.72 5.72 17.53
C PHE A 43 29.42 6.67 18.67
N ALA A 44 28.69 6.20 19.68
CA ALA A 44 28.60 6.88 20.98
C ALA A 44 28.58 5.85 22.12
N THR A 45 28.63 6.31 23.36
CA THR A 45 28.50 5.47 24.55
C THR A 45 27.19 5.77 25.25
N ASN A 46 26.43 4.72 25.57
CA ASN A 46 25.14 4.84 26.25
C ASN A 46 25.25 5.68 27.53
N ILE A 47 24.34 6.64 27.74
CA ILE A 47 24.28 7.46 28.96
C ILE A 47 25.56 8.30 29.17
N ASN A 48 26.34 8.55 28.11
CA ASN A 48 27.54 9.38 28.18
C ASN A 48 27.46 10.59 27.23
N PRO A 49 26.94 11.74 27.70
CA PRO A 49 26.76 12.96 26.90
C PRO A 49 28.02 13.40 26.15
N ALA A 50 29.22 13.16 26.71
CA ALA A 50 30.49 13.58 26.11
C ALA A 50 30.83 12.84 24.81
N THR A 51 30.13 11.76 24.49
CA THR A 51 30.39 10.93 23.29
C THR A 51 29.45 11.21 22.12
N PHE A 52 28.34 11.92 22.36
CA PHE A 52 27.41 12.35 21.31
C PHE A 52 27.95 13.61 20.62
N THR A 53 29.06 13.48 19.90
CA THR A 53 29.78 14.57 19.24
C THR A 53 29.60 14.53 17.71
N ALA A 54 30.11 15.56 17.04
CA ALA A 54 29.96 15.73 15.61
C ALA A 54 30.89 14.74 14.90
N GLN A 55 30.33 13.96 14.00
CA GLN A 55 31.08 12.97 13.22
C GLN A 55 30.94 13.29 11.73
N ASN A 56 32.05 13.14 10.99
CA ASN A 56 32.16 13.51 9.59
C ASN A 56 32.17 12.27 8.70
N TYR A 57 31.38 12.31 7.65
CA TYR A 57 31.21 11.22 6.70
C TYR A 57 31.45 11.72 5.28
N ALA A 58 32.20 10.95 4.49
CA ALA A 58 32.41 11.27 3.08
C ALA A 58 31.15 10.89 2.30
N ALA A 59 30.46 11.89 1.73
CA ALA A 59 29.26 11.69 0.92
C ALA A 59 29.02 12.89 -0.01
N PHE A 60 28.33 12.68 -1.13
CA PHE A 60 27.92 13.74 -2.07
C PHE A 60 29.07 14.63 -2.58
N GLY A 61 30.28 14.07 -2.72
CA GLY A 61 31.46 14.79 -3.18
C GLY A 61 32.12 15.70 -2.13
N GLY A 62 31.72 15.61 -0.85
CA GLY A 62 32.28 16.38 0.26
C GLY A 62 32.19 15.65 1.60
N ASN A 63 32.18 16.42 2.68
CA ASN A 63 31.99 15.91 4.04
C ASN A 63 30.63 16.35 4.57
N VAL A 64 29.84 15.39 5.02
CA VAL A 64 28.59 15.61 5.76
C VAL A 64 28.86 15.37 7.24
N THR A 65 28.44 16.31 8.08
CA THR A 65 28.59 16.21 9.53
C THR A 65 27.25 15.86 10.17
N ILE A 66 27.22 14.83 11.00
CA ILE A 66 26.05 14.42 11.78
C ILE A 66 26.31 14.73 13.25
N GLN A 67 25.39 15.45 13.89
CA GLN A 67 25.46 15.82 15.30
C GLN A 67 24.09 15.66 15.97
N PRO A 68 23.87 14.62 16.80
CA PRO A 68 22.72 14.52 17.68
C PRO A 68 22.92 15.39 18.92
N THR A 69 21.86 16.05 19.37
CA THR A 69 21.80 16.84 20.61
C THR A 69 20.44 16.60 21.27
N TRP A 70 20.33 16.93 22.56
CA TRP A 70 19.06 16.84 23.30
C TRP A 70 18.69 18.20 23.86
N ALA A 71 17.51 18.30 24.46
CA ALA A 71 17.07 19.50 25.16
C ALA A 71 18.12 20.00 26.16
N ALA A 72 18.17 21.31 26.38
CA ALA A 72 19.18 21.93 27.24
C ALA A 72 19.18 21.42 28.69
N ASN A 73 18.05 20.90 29.18
CA ASN A 73 17.89 20.29 30.50
C ASN A 73 18.07 18.76 30.49
N ALA A 74 18.56 18.18 29.40
CA ALA A 74 18.69 16.74 29.27
C ALA A 74 19.66 16.15 30.30
N VAL A 75 19.20 15.15 31.04
CA VAL A 75 20.06 14.35 31.91
C VAL A 75 20.70 13.21 31.11
N ALA A 76 21.88 12.76 31.54
CA ALA A 76 22.59 11.67 30.87
C ALA A 76 21.72 10.42 30.66
N ALA A 77 20.85 10.10 31.64
CA ALA A 77 19.98 8.94 31.59
C ALA A 77 18.93 8.98 30.45
N ALA A 78 18.59 10.18 29.96
CA ALA A 78 17.69 10.36 28.82
C ALA A 78 18.39 10.07 27.47
N MET A 79 19.72 10.23 27.40
CA MET A 79 20.51 10.10 26.16
C MET A 79 20.93 8.64 25.94
N ARG A 80 20.32 7.99 24.95
CA ARG A 80 20.47 6.55 24.73
C ARG A 80 21.31 6.24 23.48
N MET A 81 22.18 5.25 23.62
CA MET A 81 22.86 4.55 22.54
C MET A 81 22.90 3.08 22.94
N VAL A 82 21.87 2.32 22.56
CA VAL A 82 21.60 0.98 23.06
C VAL A 82 22.03 -0.05 22.03
N ASN A 83 22.60 -1.14 22.51
CA ASN A 83 22.85 -2.33 21.71
C ASN A 83 22.11 -3.51 22.33
N ARG A 84 21.29 -4.18 21.52
CA ARG A 84 20.47 -5.33 21.93
C ARG A 84 21.13 -6.68 21.63
N THR A 85 22.36 -6.67 21.13
CA THR A 85 23.16 -7.87 20.93
C THR A 85 23.31 -8.63 22.25
N GLY A 86 22.83 -9.88 22.27
CA GLY A 86 22.96 -10.76 23.43
C GLY A 86 21.93 -10.58 24.53
N SER A 87 20.84 -9.82 24.31
CA SER A 87 19.74 -9.73 25.30
C SER A 87 19.05 -11.08 25.57
N GLY A 88 19.21 -12.06 24.68
CA GLY A 88 18.49 -13.34 24.70
C GLY A 88 16.99 -13.20 24.40
N THR A 89 16.53 -11.97 24.20
CA THR A 89 15.12 -11.62 23.97
C THR A 89 14.85 -11.11 22.55
N ASN A 90 15.89 -10.88 21.72
CA ASN A 90 15.68 -10.52 20.33
C ASN A 90 15.05 -11.67 19.53
N ALA A 91 13.92 -11.40 18.86
CA ALA A 91 13.29 -12.36 17.95
C ALA A 91 13.65 -12.12 16.47
N TYR A 92 14.29 -11.01 16.13
CA TYR A 92 14.63 -10.66 14.76
C TYR A 92 15.75 -11.56 14.20
N THR A 93 15.47 -12.25 13.09
CA THR A 93 16.37 -13.26 12.47
C THR A 93 16.84 -12.92 11.06
N ASP A 94 16.50 -11.75 10.52
CA ASP A 94 16.85 -11.34 9.15
C ASP A 94 18.32 -10.92 8.99
N VAL A 95 18.78 -10.77 7.75
CA VAL A 95 20.16 -10.44 7.35
C VAL A 95 20.62 -9.05 7.80
N HIS A 96 19.68 -8.10 7.98
CA HIS A 96 19.94 -6.74 8.48
C HIS A 96 19.96 -6.64 10.01
N GLN A 97 20.23 -7.75 10.70
CA GLN A 97 20.26 -7.80 12.16
C GLN A 97 21.22 -6.77 12.79
N PRO A 98 22.45 -6.52 12.27
CA PRO A 98 23.34 -5.48 12.81
C PRO A 98 22.69 -4.10 12.86
N LEU A 99 22.02 -3.71 11.79
CA LEU A 99 21.31 -2.42 11.72
C LEU A 99 20.19 -2.33 12.75
N ILE A 100 19.43 -3.40 12.97
CA ILE A 100 18.17 -3.35 13.74
C ILE A 100 18.33 -3.61 15.24
N LEU A 101 19.49 -4.10 15.67
CA LEU A 101 19.77 -4.37 17.08
C LEU A 101 20.18 -3.14 17.88
N ASP A 102 20.77 -2.16 17.21
CA ASP A 102 21.37 -1.01 17.85
C ASP A 102 20.59 0.25 17.49
N TRP A 103 20.50 1.21 18.42
CA TRP A 103 19.79 2.45 18.18
C TRP A 103 20.25 3.61 19.06
N ILE A 104 20.13 4.82 18.51
CA ILE A 104 20.20 6.09 19.23
C ILE A 104 18.80 6.55 19.61
N GLY A 105 18.63 7.25 20.74
CA GLY A 105 17.30 7.66 21.13
C GLY A 105 17.15 8.45 22.43
N THR A 106 15.90 8.68 22.80
CA THR A 106 15.51 9.39 24.03
C THR A 106 14.69 8.47 24.92
N ASP A 107 15.08 8.34 26.18
CA ASP A 107 14.26 7.76 27.24
C ASP A 107 13.42 8.87 27.88
N ASN A 108 12.13 8.94 27.52
CA ASN A 108 11.22 10.00 27.93
C ASN A 108 10.74 9.86 29.40
N ARG A 109 11.24 8.87 30.14
CA ARG A 109 11.05 8.79 31.60
C ARG A 109 11.95 9.78 32.34
N GLN A 110 12.92 10.36 31.63
CA GLN A 110 13.88 11.31 32.14
C GLN A 110 13.76 12.63 31.35
N ALA A 111 14.19 13.75 31.95
CA ALA A 111 14.25 15.02 31.23
C ALA A 111 15.29 14.91 30.09
N GLY A 112 14.88 15.16 28.85
CA GLY A 112 15.77 15.13 27.70
C GLY A 112 15.11 15.31 26.33
N ASP A 113 13.80 15.18 26.25
CA ASP A 113 13.04 15.51 25.04
C ASP A 113 13.09 17.01 24.69
N PRO A 114 13.29 17.41 23.42
CA PRO A 114 13.54 16.58 22.23
C PRO A 114 14.99 16.18 21.99
N MET A 115 15.18 15.13 21.18
CA MET A 115 16.45 14.90 20.47
C MET A 115 16.44 15.67 19.13
N THR A 116 17.49 16.43 18.84
CA THR A 116 17.70 17.10 17.55
C THR A 116 18.91 16.50 16.84
N LEU A 117 18.70 15.94 15.65
CA LEU A 117 19.76 15.53 14.73
C LEU A 117 20.07 16.67 13.76
N THR A 118 21.27 17.23 13.83
CA THR A 118 21.74 18.27 12.90
C THR A 118 22.61 17.65 11.82
N ILE A 119 22.28 17.96 10.56
CA ILE A 119 23.01 17.52 9.37
C ILE A 119 23.61 18.76 8.72
N SER A 120 24.94 18.83 8.66
CA SER A 120 25.68 19.95 8.07
C SER A 120 26.54 19.49 6.89
N GLY A 121 26.85 20.41 5.98
CA GLY A 121 27.71 20.11 4.82
C GLY A 121 27.01 19.45 3.64
N LEU A 122 25.66 19.38 3.64
CA LEU A 122 24.90 18.94 2.47
C LEU A 122 25.01 19.98 1.35
N PRO A 123 25.46 19.60 0.14
CA PRO A 123 25.34 20.46 -1.03
C PRO A 123 23.90 20.93 -1.28
N ALA A 124 23.73 22.01 -2.04
CA ALA A 124 22.40 22.43 -2.45
C ALA A 124 21.72 21.34 -3.31
N GLY A 125 20.45 21.07 -3.05
CA GLY A 125 19.67 20.05 -3.76
C GLY A 125 18.55 19.46 -2.90
N LEU A 126 17.85 18.50 -3.49
CA LEU A 126 16.84 17.69 -2.81
C LEU A 126 17.44 16.35 -2.40
N TYR A 127 17.01 15.84 -1.25
CA TYR A 127 17.47 14.58 -0.70
C TYR A 127 16.30 13.76 -0.17
N ASP A 128 16.26 12.48 -0.47
CA ASP A 128 15.31 11.55 0.12
C ASP A 128 15.91 10.96 1.41
N TRP A 129 15.20 11.12 2.53
CA TRP A 129 15.55 10.60 3.84
C TRP A 129 14.70 9.38 4.17
N SER A 130 15.31 8.31 4.65
CA SER A 130 14.64 7.15 5.25
C SER A 130 15.35 6.77 6.54
N SER A 131 14.69 6.85 7.69
CA SER A 131 15.22 6.37 8.98
C SER A 131 14.44 5.15 9.48
N TYR A 132 15.16 4.20 10.07
CA TYR A 132 14.66 2.91 10.53
C TYR A 132 14.41 2.95 12.04
N HIS A 133 13.26 2.46 12.48
CA HIS A 133 12.80 2.56 13.86
C HIS A 133 12.21 1.23 14.33
N HIS A 134 13.01 0.47 15.06
CA HIS A 134 12.66 -0.82 15.61
C HIS A 134 13.44 -1.11 16.90
N ASP A 135 12.81 -1.78 17.86
CA ASP A 135 13.50 -2.39 18.99
C ASP A 135 13.25 -3.90 19.00
N GLY A 136 14.34 -4.68 19.03
CA GLY A 136 14.27 -6.14 19.05
C GLY A 136 13.68 -6.74 20.33
N ASP A 137 13.31 -5.93 21.31
CA ASP A 137 12.71 -6.37 22.57
C ASP A 137 11.28 -5.80 22.68
N ASN A 138 10.85 -5.35 23.87
CA ASN A 138 9.55 -4.73 24.13
C ASN A 138 9.65 -3.23 24.44
N GLN A 139 10.54 -2.49 23.76
CA GLN A 139 10.51 -1.03 23.83
C GLN A 139 9.87 -0.46 22.57
N THR A 140 8.94 0.46 22.74
CA THR A 140 8.20 1.13 21.68
C THR A 140 7.86 2.55 22.15
N GLY A 141 7.11 3.30 21.35
CA GLY A 141 6.73 4.65 21.66
C GLY A 141 6.41 5.44 20.41
N ARG A 142 5.56 6.46 20.60
CA ARG A 142 5.18 7.37 19.52
C ARG A 142 5.96 8.66 19.61
N PHE A 143 6.32 9.20 18.47
CA PHE A 143 7.02 10.47 18.38
C PHE A 143 6.50 11.35 17.24
N ASP A 144 6.71 12.65 17.40
CA ASP A 144 6.57 13.64 16.35
C ASP A 144 7.95 13.98 15.82
N VAL A 145 8.08 14.23 14.52
CA VAL A 145 9.34 14.68 13.93
C VAL A 145 9.14 15.97 13.17
N THR A 146 9.91 16.99 13.51
CA THR A 146 9.93 18.28 12.81
C THR A 146 11.20 18.39 12.00
N VAL A 147 11.05 18.53 10.69
CA VAL A 147 12.15 18.76 9.75
C VAL A 147 12.23 20.26 9.50
N ASN A 148 13.40 20.86 9.78
CA ASN A 148 13.71 22.23 9.43
C ASN A 148 14.80 22.23 8.37
N ASP A 149 14.47 22.70 7.18
CA ASP A 149 15.34 22.69 6.02
C ASP A 149 15.17 23.97 5.19
N ALA A 150 15.73 24.01 3.97
CA ALA A 150 15.64 25.19 3.12
C ALA A 150 14.23 25.47 2.56
N ALA A 151 13.30 24.50 2.62
CA ALA A 151 11.91 24.67 2.20
C ALA A 151 11.01 25.17 3.35
N GLY A 152 11.48 25.09 4.61
CA GLY A 152 10.78 25.59 5.79
C GLY A 152 10.77 24.59 6.93
N SER A 153 9.77 24.70 7.80
CA SER A 153 9.56 23.77 8.92
C SER A 153 8.31 22.94 8.69
N LYS A 154 8.42 21.61 8.79
CA LYS A 154 7.30 20.68 8.64
C LYS A 154 7.33 19.62 9.73
N THR A 155 6.20 19.42 10.40
CA THR A 155 6.04 18.40 11.44
C THR A 155 5.20 17.23 10.94
N THR A 156 5.69 16.02 11.14
CA THR A 156 4.93 14.77 11.04
C THR A 156 4.58 14.31 12.44
N LEU A 157 3.31 14.04 12.68
CA LEU A 157 2.79 13.70 13.99
C LEU A 157 2.58 12.19 14.15
N ASN A 158 2.77 11.69 15.36
CA ASN A 158 2.31 10.40 15.85
C ASN A 158 2.87 9.20 15.06
N PHE A 159 4.16 9.23 14.74
CA PHE A 159 4.87 8.11 14.14
C PHE A 159 5.19 7.06 15.22
N ASP A 160 5.04 5.77 14.90
CA ASP A 160 5.17 4.65 15.84
C ASP A 160 6.41 3.80 15.55
N ILE A 161 6.97 3.16 16.59
CA ILE A 161 8.17 2.32 16.50
C ILE A 161 7.74 0.86 16.61
N THR A 162 8.14 0.01 15.65
CA THR A 162 7.83 -1.42 15.74
C THR A 162 8.69 -2.13 16.76
N ASN A 163 8.22 -3.27 17.27
CA ASN A 163 8.99 -4.14 18.13
C ASN A 163 8.90 -5.62 17.75
N SER A 164 9.90 -6.40 18.15
CA SER A 164 9.92 -7.85 17.92
C SER A 164 9.08 -8.61 18.95
N ARG A 165 9.03 -8.15 20.22
CA ARG A 165 8.27 -8.78 21.31
C ARG A 165 7.47 -7.70 22.02
N GLY A 166 6.14 -7.74 22.00
CA GLY A 166 5.34 -6.66 22.60
C GLY A 166 4.02 -6.36 21.90
N GLY A 167 3.82 -6.91 20.70
CA GLY A 167 2.56 -6.86 19.98
C GLY A 167 2.71 -7.05 18.48
N ASP A 168 3.79 -6.55 17.89
CA ASP A 168 3.91 -6.48 16.43
C ASP A 168 4.50 -7.76 15.80
N ASN A 169 5.29 -8.53 16.57
CA ASN A 169 5.93 -9.79 16.13
C ASN A 169 6.73 -9.66 14.81
N ILE A 170 7.42 -8.54 14.63
CA ILE A 170 8.20 -8.27 13.42
C ILE A 170 9.49 -9.11 13.42
N LEU A 171 9.69 -9.91 12.36
CA LEU A 171 10.85 -10.83 12.23
C LEU A 171 11.74 -10.53 11.02
N ASN A 172 11.35 -9.59 10.16
CA ASN A 172 12.01 -9.28 8.90
C ASN A 172 12.11 -7.75 8.67
N PHE A 173 13.04 -7.33 7.83
CA PHE A 173 13.36 -5.90 7.62
C PHE A 173 12.25 -5.14 6.92
N ALA A 174 11.50 -5.82 6.05
CA ALA A 174 10.46 -5.20 5.24
C ALA A 174 9.30 -4.65 6.08
N ASP A 175 9.07 -5.24 7.26
CA ASP A 175 7.93 -4.93 8.11
C ASP A 175 8.26 -3.95 9.26
N ILE A 176 9.47 -3.36 9.30
CA ILE A 176 9.83 -2.37 10.33
C ILE A 176 9.24 -0.99 10.06
N SER A 177 9.10 -0.16 11.10
CA SER A 177 8.72 1.25 10.92
C SER A 177 9.85 2.02 10.22
N VAL A 178 9.52 2.66 9.09
CA VAL A 178 10.43 3.53 8.34
C VAL A 178 9.85 4.93 8.20
N PHE A 179 10.52 5.93 8.77
CA PHE A 179 10.14 7.32 8.58
C PHE A 179 10.78 7.88 7.31
N LYS A 180 9.95 8.35 6.38
CA LYS A 180 10.40 8.92 5.09
C LYS A 180 10.02 10.38 4.96
N THR A 181 10.95 11.19 4.49
CA THR A 181 10.71 12.60 4.15
C THR A 181 11.66 13.06 3.05
N ARG A 182 11.37 14.20 2.44
CA ARG A 182 12.28 14.88 1.51
C ARG A 182 12.86 16.10 2.19
N ILE A 183 14.17 16.28 2.06
CA ILE A 183 14.95 17.38 2.62
C ILE A 183 15.40 18.29 1.46
N ALA A 184 15.18 19.60 1.60
CA ALA A 184 15.76 20.62 0.74
C ALA A 184 16.98 21.24 1.42
N SER A 185 18.15 21.14 0.79
CA SER A 185 19.36 21.84 1.25
C SER A 185 19.69 23.00 0.32
N ASN A 186 20.12 24.12 0.91
CA ASN A 186 20.77 25.24 0.22
C ASN A 186 22.23 25.40 0.65
N GLY A 187 22.79 24.42 1.37
CA GLY A 187 24.12 24.47 1.99
C GLY A 187 24.11 24.81 3.49
N SER A 188 22.99 25.32 4.02
CA SER A 188 22.82 25.51 5.47
C SER A 188 22.47 24.20 6.19
N PRO A 189 22.74 24.09 7.50
CA PRO A 189 22.39 22.90 8.27
C PRO A 189 20.88 22.61 8.25
N VAL A 190 20.55 21.33 8.12
CA VAL A 190 19.19 20.80 8.25
C VAL A 190 19.04 20.18 9.64
N THR A 191 17.89 20.35 10.29
CA THR A 191 17.62 19.69 11.59
C THR A 191 16.39 18.82 11.53
N LEU A 192 16.49 17.64 12.15
CA LEU A 192 15.36 16.76 12.43
C LEU A 192 15.19 16.71 13.95
N VAL A 193 14.07 17.25 14.43
CA VAL A 193 13.74 17.35 15.86
C VAL A 193 12.71 16.29 16.19
N PHE A 194 13.09 15.31 17.00
CA PHE A 194 12.27 14.18 17.42
C PHE A 194 11.72 14.45 18.83
N HIS A 195 10.40 14.53 18.93
CA HIS A 195 9.63 14.74 20.14
C HIS A 195 8.90 13.48 20.57
N CYS A 196 9.25 12.92 21.71
CA CYS A 196 8.51 11.81 22.30
C CYS A 196 7.11 12.27 22.73
N ARG A 197 6.07 11.49 22.38
CA ARG A 197 4.74 11.66 22.99
C ARG A 197 4.72 11.01 24.37
N ALA A 198 4.09 11.67 25.33
CA ALA A 198 3.98 11.14 26.69
C ALA A 198 3.08 9.89 26.71
N ASN A 199 3.64 8.75 27.12
CA ASN A 199 2.94 7.48 27.30
C ASN A 199 3.16 6.95 28.73
N THR A 200 2.17 6.26 29.27
CA THR A 200 2.13 5.82 30.68
C THR A 200 2.78 4.46 30.97
N PRO A 201 2.89 3.49 30.04
CA PRO A 201 3.69 2.29 30.25
C PRO A 201 5.19 2.58 30.04
N THR A 202 6.04 1.97 30.85
CA THR A 202 7.50 2.16 30.77
C THR A 202 8.09 1.75 29.44
N GLU A 203 7.49 0.77 28.80
CA GLU A 203 7.83 0.22 27.50
C GLU A 203 7.49 1.16 26.34
N GLN A 204 6.59 2.13 26.51
CA GLN A 204 6.13 3.05 25.45
C GLN A 204 6.80 4.43 25.50
N ALA A 205 7.77 4.62 26.40
CA ALA A 205 8.36 5.91 26.73
C ALA A 205 9.66 6.20 25.96
N PHE A 206 9.82 5.66 24.75
CA PHE A 206 11.07 5.76 24.00
C PHE A 206 10.88 6.33 22.60
N PHE A 207 11.86 7.14 22.18
CA PHE A 207 12.20 7.32 20.78
C PHE A 207 13.46 6.48 20.50
N ALA A 208 13.45 5.72 19.40
CA ALA A 208 14.58 4.91 18.96
C ALA A 208 14.74 5.07 17.45
N MET A 209 15.98 5.27 16.99
CA MET A 209 16.37 5.28 15.59
C MET A 209 17.61 4.41 15.42
N ASN A 210 17.50 3.39 14.57
CA ASN A 210 18.54 2.40 14.34
C ASN A 210 19.62 2.90 13.37
N GLY A 211 19.16 3.53 12.28
CA GLY A 211 20.02 4.07 11.24
C GLY A 211 19.21 4.86 10.23
N PHE A 212 19.87 5.41 9.22
CA PHE A 212 19.21 6.09 8.12
C PHE A 212 19.97 6.00 6.80
N ASP A 213 19.20 6.11 5.71
CA ASP A 213 19.66 6.35 4.36
C ASP A 213 19.29 7.78 3.95
N LEU A 214 20.26 8.51 3.41
CA LEU A 214 20.08 9.83 2.81
C LEU A 214 20.59 9.79 1.37
N GLU A 215 19.70 9.93 0.40
CA GLU A 215 20.01 9.82 -1.03
C GLU A 215 19.84 11.19 -1.71
N LYS A 216 20.81 11.62 -2.52
CA LYS A 216 20.65 12.85 -3.29
C LYS A 216 19.70 12.61 -4.48
N VAL A 217 18.69 13.45 -4.62
CA VAL A 217 17.75 13.36 -5.74
C VAL A 217 18.38 13.99 -6.98
N ASP A 218 18.58 13.20 -8.04
CA ASP A 218 18.86 13.73 -9.38
C ASP A 218 17.53 14.14 -10.04
N THR A 219 17.25 15.44 -10.05
CA THR A 219 16.02 16.01 -10.61
C THR A 219 15.96 15.91 -12.13
N SER A 220 17.06 15.54 -12.82
CA SER A 220 17.05 15.30 -14.27
C SER A 220 16.55 13.91 -14.65
N LEU A 221 16.31 13.02 -13.67
CA LEU A 221 15.73 11.71 -13.89
C LEU A 221 14.21 11.75 -13.75
N ALA A 222 13.52 10.80 -14.39
CA ALA A 222 12.10 10.64 -14.12
C ALA A 222 11.85 10.19 -12.68
N SER A 223 10.71 10.61 -12.14
CA SER A 223 10.30 10.37 -10.76
C SER A 223 8.81 10.13 -10.66
N VAL A 224 8.32 9.78 -9.47
CA VAL A 224 6.89 9.59 -9.17
C VAL A 224 6.21 8.63 -10.18
N PRO A 225 6.64 7.36 -10.22
CA PRO A 225 6.06 6.39 -11.15
C PRO A 225 4.61 6.06 -10.80
N VAL A 226 3.80 5.82 -11.83
CA VAL A 226 2.47 5.20 -11.76
C VAL A 226 2.49 4.00 -12.72
N PRO A 227 2.22 2.77 -12.26
CA PRO A 227 2.03 2.36 -10.88
C PRO A 227 3.22 2.74 -9.99
N ALA A 228 2.94 2.95 -8.69
CA ALA A 228 3.98 3.21 -7.72
C ALA A 228 5.02 2.07 -7.74
N ASN A 229 6.27 2.39 -7.43
CA ASN A 229 7.33 1.37 -7.39
C ASN A 229 6.97 0.27 -6.38
N GLY A 230 7.01 -0.99 -6.83
CA GLY A 230 6.62 -2.16 -6.04
C GLY A 230 5.11 -2.39 -5.96
N ALA A 231 4.29 -1.65 -6.70
CA ALA A 231 2.84 -1.85 -6.70
C ALA A 231 2.48 -3.28 -7.10
N THR A 232 1.58 -3.90 -6.35
CA THR A 232 1.02 -5.22 -6.65
C THR A 232 -0.40 -5.07 -7.20
N ASP A 233 -0.95 -6.16 -7.71
CA ASP A 233 -2.33 -6.22 -8.22
C ASP A 233 -2.64 -5.23 -9.37
N VAL A 234 -1.63 -4.98 -10.20
CA VAL A 234 -1.74 -4.08 -11.36
C VAL A 234 -2.38 -4.82 -12.54
N VAL A 235 -3.34 -4.19 -13.21
CA VAL A 235 -3.98 -4.76 -14.41
C VAL A 235 -2.99 -4.90 -15.57
N PRO A 236 -3.07 -5.94 -16.42
CA PRO A 236 -2.11 -6.16 -17.51
C PRO A 236 -2.03 -5.02 -18.55
N THR A 237 -3.13 -4.29 -18.76
CA THR A 237 -3.24 -3.16 -19.70
C THR A 237 -3.09 -1.81 -19.00
N VAL A 238 -2.03 -1.68 -18.21
CA VAL A 238 -1.74 -0.48 -17.42
C VAL A 238 -1.14 0.63 -18.30
N THR A 239 -1.45 1.88 -17.97
CA THR A 239 -0.69 3.02 -18.48
C THR A 239 0.38 3.39 -17.47
N LEU A 240 1.64 3.19 -17.83
CA LEU A 240 2.78 3.67 -17.07
C LEU A 240 2.84 5.19 -17.19
N GLN A 241 2.97 5.92 -16.08
CA GLN A 241 3.14 7.37 -16.04
C GLN A 241 4.29 7.76 -15.11
N TRP A 242 4.89 8.91 -15.35
CA TRP A 242 5.98 9.43 -14.53
C TRP A 242 6.00 10.95 -14.57
N THR A 243 6.65 11.58 -13.61
CA THR A 243 7.06 12.99 -13.69
C THR A 243 8.37 13.07 -14.48
N PRO A 244 8.43 13.81 -15.61
CA PRO A 244 9.67 14.07 -16.33
C PRO A 244 10.75 14.69 -15.46
N GLY A 245 12.01 14.36 -15.76
CA GLY A 245 13.14 15.08 -15.17
C GLY A 245 13.29 16.48 -15.76
N ASP A 246 13.98 17.34 -15.02
CA ASP A 246 14.32 18.69 -15.44
C ASP A 246 15.03 18.70 -16.80
N SER A 247 14.69 19.68 -17.64
CA SER A 247 15.28 19.89 -18.97
C SER A 247 15.02 18.76 -19.98
N THR A 248 14.06 17.86 -19.72
CA THR A 248 13.63 16.85 -20.71
C THR A 248 13.05 17.50 -21.96
N ALA A 249 13.42 17.00 -23.14
CA ALA A 249 12.86 17.47 -24.40
C ALA A 249 11.35 17.19 -24.50
N ALA A 250 10.56 18.22 -24.85
CA ALA A 250 9.11 18.08 -25.00
C ALA A 250 8.68 17.12 -26.12
N THR A 251 9.57 16.83 -27.07
CA THR A 251 9.34 15.85 -28.14
C THR A 251 10.36 14.74 -28.03
N ASN A 252 9.88 13.49 -27.97
CA ASN A 252 10.70 12.28 -27.92
C ASN A 252 11.81 12.33 -26.85
N GLY A 253 11.51 12.94 -25.69
CA GLY A 253 12.45 13.08 -24.58
C GLY A 253 12.53 11.88 -23.66
N HIS A 254 11.70 10.85 -23.86
CA HIS A 254 11.59 9.71 -22.97
C HIS A 254 11.87 8.40 -23.71
N ARG A 255 12.79 7.57 -23.21
CA ARG A 255 12.95 6.18 -23.65
C ARG A 255 12.45 5.23 -22.58
N VAL A 256 11.43 4.42 -22.92
CA VAL A 256 10.79 3.49 -21.99
C VAL A 256 11.37 2.09 -22.15
N LEU A 257 11.73 1.48 -21.04
CA LEU A 257 12.18 0.09 -20.96
C LEU A 257 11.26 -0.69 -20.01
N LEU A 258 10.91 -1.93 -20.36
CA LEU A 258 10.04 -2.80 -19.57
C LEU A 258 10.39 -4.28 -19.84
N SER A 259 10.72 -5.05 -18.80
CA SER A 259 10.99 -6.50 -18.89
C SER A 259 10.64 -7.20 -17.58
N ALA A 260 10.42 -8.51 -17.62
CA ALA A 260 10.36 -9.33 -16.39
C ALA A 260 11.76 -9.52 -15.76
N SER A 261 12.83 -9.20 -16.48
CA SER A 261 14.21 -9.23 -15.99
C SER A 261 14.64 -7.85 -15.48
N PHE A 262 14.98 -7.75 -14.20
CA PHE A 262 15.57 -6.54 -13.62
C PHE A 262 16.86 -6.15 -14.35
N THR A 263 17.75 -7.12 -14.60
CA THR A 263 19.04 -6.90 -15.26
C THR A 263 18.87 -6.32 -16.66
N ASP A 264 17.92 -6.82 -17.45
CA ASP A 264 17.69 -6.31 -18.81
C ASP A 264 17.31 -4.82 -18.80
N VAL A 265 16.46 -4.45 -17.84
CA VAL A 265 16.01 -3.07 -17.67
C VAL A 265 17.16 -2.21 -17.14
N ASN A 266 17.85 -2.67 -16.10
CA ASN A 266 18.97 -1.97 -15.46
C ASN A 266 20.15 -1.74 -16.41
N ASP A 267 20.46 -2.70 -17.28
CA ASP A 267 21.60 -2.60 -18.18
C ASP A 267 21.21 -1.95 -19.51
N GLY A 268 19.91 -1.73 -19.75
CA GLY A 268 19.41 -1.09 -20.96
C GLY A 268 19.44 -2.01 -22.17
N ALA A 269 19.19 -3.29 -21.96
CA ALA A 269 19.18 -4.29 -23.02
C ALA A 269 18.20 -3.88 -24.14
N PRO A 270 18.58 -4.02 -25.43
CA PRO A 270 17.71 -3.66 -26.54
C PRO A 270 16.33 -4.34 -26.50
N ALA A 271 16.26 -5.58 -25.99
CA ALA A 271 15.01 -6.34 -25.85
C ALA A 271 14.05 -5.77 -24.78
N ALA A 272 14.55 -4.97 -23.84
CA ALA A 272 13.71 -4.30 -22.84
C ALA A 272 13.13 -2.97 -23.37
N VAL A 273 13.71 -2.36 -24.41
CA VAL A 273 13.23 -1.09 -24.96
C VAL A 273 11.84 -1.28 -25.59
N ARG A 274 10.89 -0.43 -25.20
CA ARG A 274 9.50 -0.44 -25.72
C ARG A 274 9.20 0.72 -26.66
N GLY A 275 9.95 1.81 -26.55
CA GLY A 275 9.84 2.92 -27.49
C GLY A 275 10.39 4.24 -26.94
N VAL A 276 10.35 5.24 -27.80
CA VAL A 276 10.63 6.64 -27.45
C VAL A 276 9.33 7.42 -27.57
N VAL A 277 8.96 8.16 -26.53
CA VAL A 277 7.67 8.87 -26.44
C VAL A 277 7.86 10.34 -26.07
N SER A 278 6.90 11.18 -26.48
CA SER A 278 6.83 12.59 -26.11
C SER A 278 5.97 12.85 -24.88
N SER A 279 4.94 12.02 -24.67
CA SER A 279 4.09 12.08 -23.48
C SER A 279 4.78 11.38 -22.32
N PRO A 280 4.64 11.87 -21.07
CA PRO A 280 5.13 11.19 -19.88
C PRO A 280 4.24 9.99 -19.48
N ALA A 281 3.79 9.24 -20.48
CA ALA A 281 2.92 8.10 -20.33
C ALA A 281 3.19 7.05 -21.42
N PHE A 282 3.04 5.79 -21.08
CA PHE A 282 3.19 4.65 -21.99
C PHE A 282 2.17 3.56 -21.66
N ASN A 283 1.28 3.24 -22.61
CA ASN A 283 0.28 2.20 -22.45
C ASN A 283 0.86 0.81 -22.79
N THR A 284 0.72 -0.16 -21.89
CA THR A 284 1.23 -1.53 -22.08
C THR A 284 0.30 -2.42 -22.91
N ALA A 285 -0.81 -1.90 -23.41
CA ALA A 285 -1.72 -2.61 -24.29
C ALA A 285 -0.97 -3.26 -25.47
N GLY A 286 -1.23 -4.54 -25.70
CA GLY A 286 -0.56 -5.34 -26.74
C GLY A 286 0.75 -5.99 -26.32
N LEU A 287 1.30 -5.70 -25.12
CA LEU A 287 2.52 -6.36 -24.62
C LEU A 287 2.26 -7.72 -23.95
N ASN A 288 1.00 -8.11 -23.76
CA ASN A 288 0.59 -9.37 -23.13
C ASN A 288 1.35 -9.65 -21.83
N LEU A 289 1.29 -8.70 -20.89
CA LEU A 289 1.91 -8.90 -19.57
C LEU A 289 1.29 -10.13 -18.88
N GLN A 290 2.14 -10.98 -18.33
CA GLN A 290 1.71 -12.23 -17.69
C GLN A 290 1.21 -11.97 -16.27
N PHE A 291 0.17 -12.69 -15.85
CA PHE A 291 -0.31 -12.67 -14.46
C PHE A 291 0.76 -13.19 -13.50
N ASP A 292 0.65 -12.83 -12.21
CA ASP A 292 1.59 -13.25 -11.15
C ASP A 292 3.06 -12.92 -11.44
N THR A 293 3.32 -11.99 -12.37
CA THR A 293 4.68 -11.68 -12.84
C THR A 293 5.04 -10.25 -12.45
N THR A 294 6.19 -10.10 -11.80
CA THR A 294 6.81 -8.80 -11.57
C THR A 294 7.51 -8.33 -12.83
N TYR A 295 7.13 -7.14 -13.30
CA TYR A 295 7.82 -6.44 -14.37
C TYR A 295 8.61 -5.27 -13.78
N TYR A 296 9.81 -5.11 -14.30
CA TYR A 296 10.69 -3.98 -14.04
C TYR A 296 10.61 -3.02 -15.22
N TRP A 297 10.66 -1.73 -14.94
CA TRP A 297 10.64 -0.70 -15.96
C TRP A 297 11.43 0.52 -15.52
N ARG A 298 11.90 1.28 -16.49
CA ARG A 298 12.52 2.58 -16.25
C ARG A 298 12.27 3.51 -17.41
N VAL A 299 12.48 4.80 -17.16
CA VAL A 299 12.43 5.82 -18.20
C VAL A 299 13.73 6.59 -18.20
N ASP A 300 14.46 6.48 -19.31
CA ASP A 300 15.67 7.27 -19.53
C ASP A 300 15.27 8.61 -20.15
N GLN A 301 15.81 9.70 -19.61
CA GLN A 301 15.48 11.07 -20.01
C GLN A 301 16.57 11.65 -20.92
N SER A 302 16.16 12.45 -21.90
CA SER A 302 17.08 13.23 -22.72
C SER A 302 16.59 14.66 -22.92
N SER A 303 17.53 15.60 -22.85
CA SER A 303 17.30 17.01 -23.19
C SER A 303 17.30 17.27 -24.70
N THR A 304 17.67 16.27 -25.50
CA THR A 304 17.64 16.33 -26.96
C THR A 304 16.63 15.31 -27.49
N PRO A 305 15.73 15.68 -28.42
CA PRO A 305 14.77 14.75 -28.99
C PRO A 305 15.42 13.48 -29.55
N GLY A 306 14.99 12.32 -29.07
CA GLY A 306 15.50 11.01 -29.52
C GLY A 306 16.83 10.57 -28.90
N GLY A 307 17.42 11.34 -27.99
CA GLY A 307 18.66 11.00 -27.29
C GLY A 307 19.77 12.06 -27.50
N PRO A 308 20.96 11.87 -26.90
CA PRO A 308 21.46 10.62 -26.31
C PRO A 308 20.82 10.27 -24.95
N TRP A 309 20.74 8.96 -24.66
CA TRP A 309 20.19 8.39 -23.42
C TRP A 309 21.30 8.16 -22.38
N SER A 310 22.07 9.21 -22.10
CA SER A 310 23.29 9.14 -21.28
C SER A 310 23.04 9.05 -19.77
N LYS A 311 21.81 9.29 -19.33
CA LYS A 311 21.39 9.20 -17.92
C LYS A 311 20.28 8.16 -17.78
N PRO A 312 20.62 6.91 -17.40
CA PRO A 312 19.62 5.90 -17.12
C PRO A 312 18.70 6.33 -15.97
N GLY A 313 17.40 6.12 -16.10
CA GLY A 313 16.44 6.38 -15.03
C GLY A 313 16.53 5.35 -13.90
N LYS A 314 15.90 5.67 -12.76
CA LYS A 314 15.69 4.69 -11.68
C LYS A 314 14.84 3.52 -12.19
N VAL A 315 15.18 2.31 -11.77
CA VAL A 315 14.38 1.11 -12.09
C VAL A 315 13.25 0.98 -11.08
N TRP A 316 12.02 0.92 -11.59
CA TRP A 316 10.82 0.65 -10.82
C TRP A 316 10.27 -0.73 -11.16
N SER A 317 9.39 -1.24 -10.30
CA SER A 317 8.69 -2.50 -10.55
C SER A 317 7.20 -2.39 -10.27
N PHE A 318 6.44 -3.32 -10.84
CA PHE A 318 5.08 -3.65 -10.42
C PHE A 318 4.81 -5.13 -10.66
N THR A 319 3.90 -5.72 -9.89
CA THR A 319 3.44 -7.10 -10.06
C THR A 319 2.03 -7.08 -10.65
N VAL A 320 1.89 -7.74 -11.80
CA VAL A 320 0.58 -7.92 -12.45
C VAL A 320 -0.32 -8.75 -11.54
N GLU A 321 -1.61 -8.46 -11.54
CA GLU A 321 -2.63 -9.15 -10.74
C GLU A 321 -2.51 -10.68 -10.80
N PRO A 322 -2.96 -11.39 -9.75
CA PRO A 322 -2.93 -12.85 -9.75
C PRO A 322 -3.79 -13.47 -10.85
N HIS A 323 -3.36 -14.60 -11.41
CA HIS A 323 -4.15 -15.34 -12.39
C HIS A 323 -5.46 -15.87 -11.78
N SER A 324 -5.54 -16.06 -10.47
CA SER A 324 -6.78 -16.39 -9.80
C SER A 324 -6.74 -15.95 -8.35
N LEU A 325 -7.89 -15.65 -7.80
CA LEU A 325 -8.05 -15.29 -6.39
C LEU A 325 -8.49 -16.52 -5.61
N VAL A 326 -8.07 -16.61 -4.35
CA VAL A 326 -8.58 -17.60 -3.39
C VAL A 326 -10.05 -17.25 -3.09
N LEU A 327 -10.93 -18.24 -3.15
CA LEU A 327 -12.29 -18.10 -2.63
C LEU A 327 -12.22 -18.19 -1.09
N PRO A 328 -12.58 -17.13 -0.35
CA PRO A 328 -12.49 -17.16 1.10
C PRO A 328 -13.35 -18.27 1.69
N GLY A 329 -12.86 -18.95 2.74
CA GLY A 329 -13.61 -20.00 3.43
C GLY A 329 -15.00 -19.56 3.91
N ALA A 330 -15.13 -18.30 4.32
CA ALA A 330 -16.41 -17.70 4.72
C ALA A 330 -17.46 -17.64 3.59
N SER A 331 -17.04 -17.72 2.32
CA SER A 331 -17.93 -17.81 1.16
C SER A 331 -18.30 -19.25 0.81
N ILE A 332 -17.87 -20.24 1.60
CA ILE A 332 -18.05 -21.67 1.32
C ILE A 332 -18.76 -22.36 2.49
N THR A 333 -19.88 -23.00 2.22
CA THR A 333 -20.54 -23.93 3.15
C THR A 333 -20.24 -25.36 2.74
N ALA A 334 -19.60 -26.13 3.62
CA ALA A 334 -19.27 -27.53 3.40
C ALA A 334 -20.28 -28.46 4.10
N GLU A 335 -20.78 -29.45 3.37
CA GLU A 335 -21.69 -30.49 3.85
C GLU A 335 -21.15 -31.85 3.42
N ALA A 336 -21.35 -32.90 4.22
CA ALA A 336 -20.88 -34.24 3.90
C ALA A 336 -21.95 -35.30 4.16
N SER A 337 -21.78 -36.48 3.56
CA SER A 337 -22.69 -37.61 3.75
C SER A 337 -22.73 -38.12 5.20
N SER A 338 -21.64 -37.92 5.95
CA SER A 338 -21.55 -38.24 7.38
C SER A 338 -20.33 -37.59 8.04
N ILE A 339 -20.30 -37.64 9.38
CA ILE A 339 -19.18 -37.20 10.22
C ILE A 339 -18.83 -38.31 11.22
N ALA A 340 -17.55 -38.49 11.52
CA ALA A 340 -17.07 -39.47 12.49
C ALA A 340 -17.30 -39.01 13.93
N SER A 341 -17.18 -37.71 14.19
CA SER A 341 -17.36 -37.08 15.50
C SER A 341 -17.92 -35.66 15.36
N ALA A 342 -18.30 -35.04 16.48
CA ALA A 342 -18.82 -33.67 16.50
C ALA A 342 -17.75 -32.60 16.18
N ASP A 343 -16.47 -32.96 16.29
CA ASP A 343 -15.35 -32.04 16.05
C ASP A 343 -14.78 -32.18 14.63
N GLU A 344 -14.92 -33.36 14.01
CA GLU A 344 -14.42 -33.69 12.66
C GLU A 344 -15.44 -33.35 11.55
N THR A 345 -15.90 -32.10 11.53
CA THR A 345 -16.99 -31.64 10.65
C THR A 345 -16.50 -31.22 9.26
N PRO A 346 -17.34 -31.28 8.20
CA PRO A 346 -16.95 -30.85 6.86
C PRO A 346 -16.47 -29.39 6.77
N GLY A 347 -16.95 -28.51 7.66
CA GLY A 347 -16.52 -27.12 7.73
C GLY A 347 -15.02 -26.94 7.99
N LYS A 348 -14.38 -27.92 8.66
CA LYS A 348 -12.94 -27.94 8.89
C LYS A 348 -12.11 -27.91 7.61
N THR A 349 -12.69 -28.39 6.52
CA THR A 349 -11.98 -28.41 5.23
C THR A 349 -11.90 -27.05 4.54
N VAL A 350 -12.51 -26.00 5.06
CA VAL A 350 -12.50 -24.65 4.44
C VAL A 350 -12.27 -23.53 5.45
N ASP A 351 -12.14 -23.83 6.74
CA ASP A 351 -11.99 -22.82 7.80
C ASP A 351 -10.53 -22.45 8.10
N GLY A 352 -9.56 -23.17 7.51
CA GLY A 352 -8.14 -22.94 7.69
C GLY A 352 -7.60 -23.31 9.09
N SER A 353 -8.40 -23.93 9.95
CA SER A 353 -8.07 -24.15 11.37
C SER A 353 -6.83 -25.03 11.60
N GLY A 354 -6.46 -25.87 10.62
CA GLY A 354 -5.28 -26.72 10.69
C GLY A 354 -4.04 -26.20 9.96
N LEU A 355 -4.11 -25.01 9.33
CA LEU A 355 -3.05 -24.46 8.51
C LEU A 355 -2.16 -23.44 9.25
N THR A 356 -0.86 -23.52 9.01
CA THR A 356 0.12 -22.46 9.31
C THR A 356 1.10 -22.36 8.15
N ASN A 357 1.18 -21.20 7.50
CA ASN A 357 2.01 -20.99 6.28
C ASN A 357 1.74 -22.04 5.18
N ASP A 358 0.47 -22.35 4.91
CA ASP A 358 0.03 -23.39 3.95
C ASP A 358 0.47 -24.83 4.28
N LEU A 359 0.94 -25.06 5.52
CA LEU A 359 1.28 -26.38 6.04
C LEU A 359 0.23 -26.83 7.05
N HIS A 360 -0.33 -28.02 6.84
CA HIS A 360 -1.33 -28.61 7.72
C HIS A 360 -0.70 -29.46 8.83
N GLY A 361 -1.28 -29.41 10.03
CA GLY A 361 -0.92 -30.26 11.16
C GLY A 361 -1.54 -31.66 11.13
N THR A 362 -1.46 -32.37 12.25
CA THR A 362 -2.02 -33.73 12.45
C THR A 362 -3.20 -33.78 13.44
N ASP A 363 -3.68 -32.62 13.90
CA ASP A 363 -4.81 -32.53 14.83
C ASP A 363 -6.12 -32.90 14.14
N LEU A 364 -6.77 -33.97 14.62
CA LEU A 364 -8.00 -34.49 14.03
C LEU A 364 -9.13 -33.46 14.05
N THR A 365 -9.18 -32.59 15.06
CA THR A 365 -10.24 -31.57 15.21
C THR A 365 -10.17 -30.46 14.17
N THR A 366 -9.12 -30.48 13.33
CA THR A 366 -8.91 -29.55 12.21
C THR A 366 -9.18 -30.21 10.85
N MET A 367 -9.81 -31.39 10.83
CA MET A 367 -10.05 -32.17 9.62
C MET A 367 -11.48 -32.71 9.59
N TRP A 368 -11.96 -33.07 8.41
CA TRP A 368 -13.19 -33.84 8.27
C TRP A 368 -12.87 -35.32 8.10
N LEU A 369 -13.64 -36.17 8.78
CA LEU A 369 -13.65 -37.62 8.61
C LEU A 369 -15.09 -38.12 8.54
N SER A 370 -15.40 -38.98 7.56
CA SER A 370 -16.71 -39.62 7.44
C SER A 370 -16.93 -40.71 8.48
N SER A 371 -18.19 -40.98 8.85
CA SER A 371 -18.52 -42.12 9.72
C SER A 371 -18.19 -43.46 9.06
N GLY A 372 -17.75 -44.44 9.85
CA GLY A 372 -17.46 -45.80 9.37
C GLY A 372 -18.70 -46.64 9.11
N SER A 373 -19.85 -46.16 9.58
CA SER A 373 -21.18 -46.71 9.29
C SER A 373 -22.05 -45.70 8.52
N GLY A 374 -21.43 -44.66 7.94
CA GLY A 374 -22.10 -43.62 7.19
C GLY A 374 -22.65 -44.08 5.83
N GLU A 375 -23.43 -43.21 5.19
CA GLU A 375 -23.96 -43.41 3.85
C GLU A 375 -22.84 -43.63 2.82
N GLN A 376 -23.04 -44.63 1.95
CA GLN A 376 -22.21 -44.89 0.78
C GLN A 376 -23.00 -44.62 -0.52
N PRO A 377 -22.37 -44.01 -1.55
CA PRO A 377 -20.97 -43.57 -1.57
C PRO A 377 -20.73 -42.35 -0.67
N THR A 378 -19.58 -42.29 0.00
CA THR A 378 -19.20 -41.13 0.81
C THR A 378 -18.92 -39.91 -0.06
N TRP A 379 -19.50 -38.76 0.30
CA TRP A 379 -19.32 -37.50 -0.42
C TRP A 379 -19.14 -36.31 0.51
N ILE A 380 -18.46 -35.28 0.01
CA ILE A 380 -18.42 -33.93 0.57
C ILE A 380 -18.78 -32.92 -0.53
N LYS A 381 -19.61 -31.94 -0.19
CA LYS A 381 -20.17 -30.93 -1.09
C LYS A 381 -19.84 -29.55 -0.55
N TYR A 382 -19.33 -28.70 -1.42
CA TYR A 382 -19.04 -27.30 -1.18
C TYR A 382 -20.08 -26.46 -1.92
N SER A 383 -20.77 -25.60 -1.18
CA SER A 383 -21.73 -24.63 -1.70
C SER A 383 -21.16 -23.23 -1.55
N PHE A 384 -21.01 -22.52 -2.65
CA PHE A 384 -20.50 -21.16 -2.66
C PHE A 384 -21.65 -20.16 -2.49
N ASP A 385 -21.35 -19.01 -1.89
CA ASP A 385 -22.25 -17.86 -1.78
C ASP A 385 -22.78 -17.40 -3.15
N ASN A 386 -22.01 -17.61 -4.22
CA ASN A 386 -22.37 -17.23 -5.58
C ASN A 386 -21.73 -18.14 -6.65
N LYS A 387 -22.04 -17.93 -7.93
CA LYS A 387 -21.51 -18.68 -9.08
C LYS A 387 -20.14 -18.15 -9.51
N TYR A 388 -19.09 -18.93 -9.40
CA TYR A 388 -17.73 -18.52 -9.74
C TYR A 388 -17.23 -19.15 -11.03
N LYS A 389 -16.30 -18.47 -11.71
CA LYS A 389 -15.48 -19.04 -12.77
C LYS A 389 -14.31 -19.78 -12.13
N LEU A 390 -14.51 -21.06 -11.78
CA LEU A 390 -13.53 -21.83 -11.02
C LEU A 390 -12.25 -22.07 -11.84
N HIS A 391 -11.11 -21.76 -11.24
CA HIS A 391 -9.79 -22.00 -11.82
C HIS A 391 -9.26 -23.36 -11.38
N GLN A 392 -9.02 -23.53 -10.08
CA GLN A 392 -8.44 -24.75 -9.53
C GLN A 392 -8.87 -24.99 -8.09
N MET A 393 -8.65 -26.20 -7.62
CA MET A 393 -8.79 -26.62 -6.23
C MET A 393 -7.47 -27.23 -5.75
N ARG A 394 -6.97 -26.78 -4.60
CA ARG A 394 -5.88 -27.45 -3.88
C ARG A 394 -6.47 -28.30 -2.76
N VAL A 395 -5.93 -29.50 -2.59
CA VAL A 395 -6.42 -30.47 -1.60
C VAL A 395 -5.28 -30.86 -0.66
N TRP A 396 -5.56 -30.74 0.64
CA TRP A 396 -4.84 -31.40 1.72
C TRP A 396 -5.68 -32.59 2.15
N ASN A 397 -5.14 -33.79 1.92
CA ASN A 397 -5.81 -35.03 2.27
C ASN A 397 -5.79 -35.27 3.78
N HIS A 398 -6.62 -36.17 4.30
CA HIS A 398 -6.68 -36.45 5.74
C HIS A 398 -5.30 -36.81 6.31
N ASN A 399 -4.79 -35.99 7.24
CA ASN A 399 -3.41 -36.03 7.69
C ASN A 399 -3.26 -36.56 9.13
N SER A 400 -4.05 -37.56 9.53
CA SER A 400 -3.88 -38.16 10.85
C SER A 400 -2.56 -38.95 10.95
N PRO A 401 -2.01 -39.15 12.16
CA PRO A 401 -0.84 -40.03 12.35
C PRO A 401 -1.08 -41.48 11.93
N LEU A 402 -2.35 -41.89 11.81
CA LEU A 402 -2.76 -43.21 11.32
C LEU A 402 -2.82 -43.28 9.79
N GLU A 403 -2.54 -42.19 9.08
CA GLU A 403 -2.66 -42.17 7.63
C GLU A 403 -1.77 -43.22 6.98
N GLY A 404 -0.57 -43.48 7.50
CA GLY A 404 0.35 -44.52 6.99
C GLY A 404 -0.16 -45.96 7.15
N THR A 405 -0.98 -46.25 8.15
CA THR A 405 -1.44 -47.60 8.50
C THR A 405 -2.89 -47.87 8.11
N VAL A 406 -3.79 -46.93 8.32
CA VAL A 406 -5.23 -47.06 8.02
C VAL A 406 -5.59 -46.42 6.68
N GLY A 407 -4.95 -45.29 6.33
CA GLY A 407 -5.15 -44.60 5.05
C GLY A 407 -6.56 -44.06 4.87
N PHE A 408 -6.98 -43.14 5.74
CA PHE A 408 -8.29 -42.47 5.68
C PHE A 408 -8.37 -41.46 4.55
N GLY A 409 -7.23 -40.97 4.05
CA GLY A 409 -7.20 -40.05 2.93
C GLY A 409 -7.88 -40.61 1.69
N ILE A 410 -8.70 -39.80 1.03
CA ILE A 410 -9.32 -40.13 -0.25
C ILE A 410 -8.21 -40.43 -1.27
N LYS A 411 -8.29 -41.56 -1.99
CA LYS A 411 -7.34 -41.88 -3.05
C LYS A 411 -7.95 -41.55 -4.40
N ASP A 412 -8.95 -42.29 -4.85
CA ASP A 412 -9.63 -42.03 -6.12
C ASP A 412 -11.00 -41.39 -5.85
N ALA A 413 -11.34 -40.31 -6.57
CA ALA A 413 -12.58 -39.56 -6.39
C ALA A 413 -13.22 -39.15 -7.72
N VAL A 414 -14.55 -39.07 -7.73
CA VAL A 414 -15.31 -38.39 -8.78
C VAL A 414 -15.60 -36.97 -8.31
N ILE A 415 -15.24 -35.99 -9.12
CA ILE A 415 -15.53 -34.57 -8.85
C ILE A 415 -16.64 -34.14 -9.78
N GLN A 416 -17.68 -33.52 -9.22
CA GLN A 416 -18.80 -32.97 -9.97
C GLN A 416 -19.01 -31.51 -9.60
N TYR A 417 -19.54 -30.73 -10.52
CA TYR A 417 -19.88 -29.33 -10.29
C TYR A 417 -21.27 -29.01 -10.83
N SER A 418 -21.85 -27.94 -10.30
CA SER A 418 -23.18 -27.48 -10.67
C SER A 418 -23.30 -25.96 -10.50
N ALA A 419 -24.10 -25.33 -11.36
CA ALA A 419 -24.48 -23.92 -11.21
C ALA A 419 -25.77 -23.73 -10.39
N ASP A 420 -26.67 -24.72 -10.40
CA ASP A 420 -28.03 -24.66 -9.86
C ASP A 420 -28.27 -25.62 -8.67
N GLY A 421 -27.35 -26.56 -8.43
CA GLY A 421 -27.46 -27.61 -7.42
C GLY A 421 -28.34 -28.80 -7.83
N ALA A 422 -28.98 -28.74 -9.00
CA ALA A 422 -29.86 -29.77 -9.53
C ALA A 422 -29.20 -30.56 -10.67
N THR A 423 -28.57 -29.84 -11.61
CA THR A 423 -27.88 -30.42 -12.76
C THR A 423 -26.40 -30.52 -12.47
N TRP A 424 -25.87 -31.74 -12.42
CA TRP A 424 -24.48 -32.01 -12.07
C TRP A 424 -23.68 -32.49 -13.27
N THR A 425 -22.51 -31.89 -13.49
CA THR A 425 -21.56 -32.29 -14.52
C THR A 425 -20.32 -32.88 -13.87
N THR A 426 -19.85 -34.04 -14.36
CA THR A 426 -18.59 -34.62 -13.91
C THR A 426 -17.41 -33.87 -14.50
N LEU A 427 -16.48 -33.45 -13.66
CA LEU A 427 -15.24 -32.80 -14.06
C LEU A 427 -14.25 -33.86 -14.54
N GLY A 428 -14.12 -34.03 -15.86
CA GLY A 428 -13.21 -35.01 -16.45
C GLY A 428 -13.57 -36.45 -16.05
N THR A 429 -12.60 -37.19 -15.55
CA THR A 429 -12.75 -38.60 -15.12
C THR A 429 -12.53 -38.73 -13.61
N THR A 430 -12.19 -39.94 -13.14
CA THR A 430 -11.68 -40.14 -11.78
C THR A 430 -10.40 -39.35 -11.57
N HIS A 431 -10.32 -38.64 -10.45
CA HIS A 431 -9.15 -37.91 -9.98
C HIS A 431 -8.50 -38.69 -8.84
N GLN A 432 -7.17 -38.79 -8.87
CA GLN A 432 -6.43 -39.39 -7.77
C GLN A 432 -5.81 -38.29 -6.90
N PHE A 433 -6.10 -38.31 -5.61
CA PHE A 433 -5.48 -37.43 -4.62
C PHE A 433 -4.26 -38.12 -4.03
N ALA A 434 -3.17 -37.37 -3.92
CA ALA A 434 -1.96 -37.84 -3.27
C ALA A 434 -2.24 -38.11 -1.77
N ARG A 435 -1.58 -39.14 -1.24
CA ARG A 435 -1.66 -39.48 0.18
C ARG A 435 -1.06 -38.34 1.02
N ALA A 436 -1.64 -38.05 2.18
CA ALA A 436 -1.02 -37.15 3.14
C ALA A 436 0.19 -37.82 3.80
N SER A 437 1.08 -37.03 4.41
CA SER A 437 2.28 -37.54 5.07
C SER A 437 1.99 -38.27 6.39
N GLY A 438 0.86 -37.95 7.03
CA GLY A 438 0.55 -38.33 8.41
C GLY A 438 1.42 -37.61 9.45
N ALA A 439 2.05 -36.50 9.06
CA ALA A 439 2.99 -35.75 9.88
C ALA A 439 2.72 -34.24 9.80
N ALA A 440 3.17 -33.50 10.81
CA ALA A 440 3.09 -32.04 10.81
C ALA A 440 3.90 -31.45 9.65
N GLY A 441 3.52 -30.25 9.20
CA GLY A 441 4.20 -29.59 8.08
C GLY A 441 3.73 -30.08 6.71
N TYR A 442 2.51 -30.64 6.60
CA TYR A 442 1.99 -31.21 5.36
C TYR A 442 1.49 -30.12 4.40
N ALA A 443 2.21 -29.88 3.30
CA ALA A 443 1.76 -28.99 2.23
C ALA A 443 0.75 -29.68 1.29
N SER A 444 -0.11 -28.91 0.62
CA SER A 444 -1.00 -29.47 -0.41
C SER A 444 -0.16 -30.12 -1.49
N ASN A 445 -0.48 -31.37 -1.81
CA ASN A 445 0.22 -32.14 -2.84
C ASN A 445 -0.71 -32.61 -3.96
N THR A 446 -1.94 -32.10 -3.99
CA THR A 446 -2.94 -32.37 -5.02
C THR A 446 -3.52 -31.05 -5.51
N THR A 447 -3.54 -30.85 -6.83
CA THR A 447 -4.19 -29.71 -7.49
C THR A 447 -5.08 -30.23 -8.60
N ILE A 448 -6.33 -29.76 -8.63
CA ILE A 448 -7.34 -30.12 -9.64
C ILE A 448 -7.69 -28.85 -10.43
N ASP A 449 -7.50 -28.90 -11.74
CA ASP A 449 -7.89 -27.83 -12.65
C ASP A 449 -9.38 -27.92 -13.01
N PHE A 450 -10.08 -26.80 -12.91
CA PHE A 450 -11.49 -26.63 -13.27
C PHE A 450 -11.66 -26.04 -14.67
N ALA A 451 -10.59 -25.66 -15.37
CA ALA A 451 -10.60 -25.12 -16.72
C ALA A 451 -11.56 -23.92 -16.91
N GLY A 452 -11.83 -23.15 -15.85
CA GLY A 452 -12.71 -21.99 -15.92
C GLY A 452 -14.20 -22.30 -15.92
N VAL A 453 -14.65 -23.48 -15.47
CA VAL A 453 -16.10 -23.80 -15.43
C VAL A 453 -16.87 -22.85 -14.50
N ALA A 454 -18.09 -22.54 -14.88
CA ALA A 454 -19.00 -21.75 -14.05
C ALA A 454 -19.75 -22.65 -13.07
N ALA A 455 -19.48 -22.52 -11.77
CA ALA A 455 -20.09 -23.36 -10.75
C ALA A 455 -20.37 -22.57 -9.46
N ARG A 456 -21.47 -22.95 -8.80
CA ARG A 456 -21.82 -22.56 -7.43
C ARG A 456 -21.63 -23.72 -6.45
N TYR A 457 -21.62 -24.95 -6.95
CA TYR A 457 -21.49 -26.15 -6.14
C TYR A 457 -20.40 -27.05 -6.70
N VAL A 458 -19.63 -27.65 -5.81
CA VAL A 458 -18.66 -28.73 -6.11
C VAL A 458 -18.93 -29.89 -5.18
N ARG A 459 -18.93 -31.12 -5.69
CA ARG A 459 -19.07 -32.35 -4.90
C ARG A 459 -17.92 -33.29 -5.22
N ILE A 460 -17.25 -33.78 -4.17
CA ILE A 460 -16.24 -34.83 -4.24
C ILE A 460 -16.90 -36.09 -3.71
N THR A 461 -16.94 -37.14 -4.53
CA THR A 461 -17.44 -38.47 -4.14
C THR A 461 -16.26 -39.42 -4.12
N ALA A 462 -15.98 -40.02 -2.96
CA ALA A 462 -14.85 -40.91 -2.80
C ALA A 462 -15.16 -42.29 -3.39
N ASN A 463 -14.24 -42.84 -4.18
CA ASN A 463 -14.33 -44.21 -4.70
C ASN A 463 -13.57 -45.19 -3.78
N ASN A 464 -12.38 -44.80 -3.31
CA ASN A 464 -11.53 -45.59 -2.42
C ASN A 464 -10.55 -44.69 -1.63
N ASN A 465 -9.81 -45.30 -0.70
CA ASN A 465 -8.82 -44.65 0.12
C ASN A 465 -7.48 -45.39 0.03
N TRP A 466 -6.44 -44.84 0.66
CA TRP A 466 -5.08 -45.38 0.53
C TRP A 466 -4.84 -46.70 1.26
N GLY A 467 -5.61 -47.02 2.30
CA GLY A 467 -5.43 -48.26 3.05
C GLY A 467 -6.30 -49.43 2.59
N GLY A 468 -7.52 -49.17 2.12
CA GLY A 468 -8.49 -50.19 1.68
C GLY A 468 -9.07 -51.05 2.80
N ILE A 469 -8.86 -50.67 4.07
CA ILE A 469 -9.27 -51.46 5.25
C ILE A 469 -10.67 -51.05 5.73
N LEU A 470 -10.95 -49.74 5.75
CA LEU A 470 -12.23 -49.16 6.18
C LEU A 470 -12.84 -48.38 5.03
N GLN A 471 -14.17 -48.35 4.93
CA GLN A 471 -14.91 -47.45 4.02
C GLN A 471 -15.11 -46.08 4.67
N GLN A 472 -14.02 -45.50 5.17
CA GLN A 472 -13.97 -44.15 5.72
C GLN A 472 -13.04 -43.27 4.89
N TYR A 473 -13.40 -42.00 4.81
CA TYR A 473 -12.75 -41.03 3.95
C TYR A 473 -12.69 -39.69 4.68
N GLY A 474 -11.56 -39.00 4.56
CA GLY A 474 -11.41 -37.68 5.15
C GLY A 474 -10.62 -36.74 4.26
N LEU A 475 -10.70 -35.45 4.61
CA LEU A 475 -9.89 -34.37 4.05
C LEU A 475 -9.49 -33.43 5.18
N SER A 476 -8.31 -32.82 5.05
CA SER A 476 -7.84 -31.81 5.98
C SER A 476 -8.31 -30.42 5.56
N GLU A 477 -8.03 -30.02 4.32
CA GLU A 477 -8.35 -28.69 3.80
C GLU A 477 -8.56 -28.76 2.28
N VAL A 478 -9.45 -27.92 1.76
CA VAL A 478 -9.73 -27.73 0.35
C VAL A 478 -9.82 -26.25 0.05
N ARG A 479 -8.91 -25.77 -0.79
CA ARG A 479 -8.87 -24.36 -1.20
C ARG A 479 -9.27 -24.21 -2.64
N PHE A 480 -10.34 -23.45 -2.89
CA PHE A 480 -10.81 -23.12 -4.23
C PHE A 480 -10.21 -21.79 -4.70
N TYR A 481 -9.87 -21.73 -5.99
CA TYR A 481 -9.40 -20.54 -6.68
C TYR A 481 -10.33 -20.23 -7.84
N TYR A 482 -10.57 -18.94 -8.10
CA TYR A 482 -11.45 -18.50 -9.19
C TYR A 482 -10.83 -17.37 -10.00
N ILE A 483 -11.21 -17.29 -11.27
CA ILE A 483 -10.92 -16.15 -12.14
C ILE A 483 -11.96 -15.06 -11.84
N PRO A 484 -11.57 -13.82 -11.50
CA PRO A 484 -12.51 -12.77 -11.13
C PRO A 484 -13.23 -12.22 -12.38
N ALA A 485 -14.26 -12.93 -12.82
CA ALA A 485 -15.02 -12.64 -14.04
C ALA A 485 -16.09 -11.54 -13.89
N ARG A 486 -16.30 -11.03 -12.67
CA ARG A 486 -17.30 -10.00 -12.36
C ARG A 486 -16.63 -8.67 -12.06
N ALA A 487 -17.41 -7.60 -12.19
CA ALA A 487 -17.02 -6.27 -11.76
C ALA A 487 -16.71 -6.26 -10.25
N ARG A 488 -15.65 -5.57 -9.86
CA ARG A 488 -15.18 -5.44 -8.47
C ARG A 488 -14.61 -4.03 -8.22
N GLU A 489 -14.29 -3.72 -6.97
CA GLU A 489 -13.67 -2.43 -6.58
C GLU A 489 -14.44 -1.20 -7.11
N PRO A 490 -15.72 -1.03 -6.73
CA PRO A 490 -16.53 0.09 -7.19
C PRO A 490 -16.00 1.44 -6.71
N GLN A 491 -16.21 2.45 -7.53
CA GLN A 491 -16.06 3.87 -7.25
C GLN A 491 -17.38 4.55 -7.65
N PRO A 492 -18.07 5.28 -6.77
CA PRO A 492 -17.84 5.37 -5.33
C PRO A 492 -17.77 4.00 -4.64
N ALA A 493 -17.00 3.91 -3.56
CA ALA A 493 -16.88 2.68 -2.78
C ALA A 493 -18.26 2.20 -2.30
N ASN A 494 -18.44 0.89 -2.15
CA ASN A 494 -19.71 0.34 -1.69
C ASN A 494 -20.07 0.88 -0.30
N ASN A 495 -21.30 1.37 -0.16
CA ASN A 495 -21.84 2.10 0.99
C ASN A 495 -21.17 3.45 1.30
N ALA A 496 -20.49 4.07 0.33
CA ALA A 496 -19.94 5.41 0.50
C ALA A 496 -21.04 6.44 0.78
N THR A 497 -20.73 7.45 1.60
CA THR A 497 -21.59 8.59 1.90
C THR A 497 -20.88 9.89 1.48
N GLY A 498 -21.62 10.99 1.33
CA GLY A 498 -21.01 12.26 0.94
C GLY A 498 -20.53 12.28 -0.52
N VAL A 499 -21.06 11.40 -1.37
CA VAL A 499 -20.68 11.32 -2.78
C VAL A 499 -21.17 12.57 -3.52
N ALA A 500 -20.31 13.16 -4.34
CA ALA A 500 -20.68 14.32 -5.16
C ALA A 500 -21.88 14.01 -6.07
N MET A 501 -22.78 14.97 -6.25
CA MET A 501 -23.99 14.79 -7.07
C MET A 501 -23.71 14.54 -8.57
N ASN A 502 -22.49 14.77 -9.02
CA ASN A 502 -22.01 14.55 -10.38
C ASN A 502 -20.85 13.53 -10.41
N ALA A 503 -20.78 12.65 -9.41
CA ALA A 503 -19.76 11.61 -9.37
C ALA A 503 -20.01 10.56 -10.47
N ASP A 504 -18.97 10.27 -11.24
CA ASP A 504 -18.96 9.13 -12.15
C ASP A 504 -18.88 7.80 -11.38
N LEU A 505 -19.49 6.76 -11.93
CA LEU A 505 -19.35 5.40 -11.46
C LEU A 505 -18.18 4.73 -12.18
N GLY A 506 -17.19 4.23 -11.45
CA GLY A 506 -16.06 3.46 -11.98
C GLY A 506 -15.92 2.11 -11.30
N TRP A 507 -15.32 1.13 -11.96
CA TRP A 507 -15.09 -0.20 -11.38
C TRP A 507 -13.86 -0.85 -11.99
N ARG A 508 -13.41 -1.94 -11.37
CA ARG A 508 -12.47 -2.87 -11.98
C ARG A 508 -13.23 -3.93 -12.75
N ALA A 509 -12.95 -4.01 -14.05
CA ALA A 509 -13.61 -4.93 -14.96
C ALA A 509 -13.39 -6.40 -14.57
N GLY A 510 -14.42 -7.20 -14.82
CA GLY A 510 -14.33 -8.66 -14.81
C GLY A 510 -13.37 -9.17 -15.87
N ARG A 511 -12.59 -10.20 -15.53
CA ARG A 511 -11.57 -10.74 -16.44
C ARG A 511 -12.21 -11.39 -17.66
N GLY A 512 -11.84 -10.88 -18.82
CA GLY A 512 -12.37 -11.31 -20.11
C GLY A 512 -13.68 -10.64 -20.51
N ALA A 513 -14.13 -9.61 -19.79
CA ALA A 513 -15.23 -8.77 -20.25
C ALA A 513 -14.82 -7.93 -21.47
N VAL A 514 -15.80 -7.63 -22.32
CA VAL A 514 -15.65 -6.78 -23.52
C VAL A 514 -16.54 -5.54 -23.41
N THR A 515 -17.73 -5.69 -22.84
CA THR A 515 -18.66 -4.59 -22.54
C THR A 515 -19.26 -4.79 -21.15
N HIS A 516 -19.81 -3.72 -20.60
CA HIS A 516 -20.36 -3.68 -19.25
C HIS A 516 -21.81 -3.18 -19.30
N ASN A 517 -22.74 -3.95 -18.74
CA ASN A 517 -24.13 -3.52 -18.58
C ASN A 517 -24.31 -2.91 -17.19
N VAL A 518 -24.49 -1.60 -17.13
CA VAL A 518 -24.62 -0.83 -15.88
C VAL A 518 -26.09 -0.61 -15.59
N TYR A 519 -26.54 -1.11 -14.44
CA TYR A 519 -27.88 -0.88 -13.90
C TYR A 519 -27.77 0.15 -12.78
N PHE A 520 -28.54 1.23 -12.83
CA PHE A 520 -28.46 2.32 -11.87
C PHE A 520 -29.87 2.81 -11.50
N SER A 521 -30.18 2.86 -10.20
CA SER A 521 -31.50 3.30 -9.70
C SER A 521 -31.47 3.63 -8.21
N THR A 522 -32.53 4.29 -7.72
CA THR A 522 -32.81 4.41 -6.28
C THR A 522 -33.57 3.18 -5.71
N ASP A 523 -34.00 2.25 -6.57
CA ASP A 523 -34.64 0.99 -6.20
C ASP A 523 -33.63 -0.17 -6.20
N ALA A 524 -33.25 -0.60 -4.99
CA ALA A 524 -32.32 -1.70 -4.78
C ALA A 524 -32.81 -3.04 -5.38
N ALA A 525 -34.11 -3.31 -5.31
CA ALA A 525 -34.69 -4.56 -5.83
C ALA A 525 -34.70 -4.54 -7.36
N ALA A 526 -34.99 -3.39 -7.97
CA ALA A 526 -34.94 -3.26 -9.43
C ALA A 526 -33.53 -3.52 -9.97
N VAL A 527 -32.50 -3.00 -9.29
CA VAL A 527 -31.09 -3.24 -9.64
C VAL A 527 -30.71 -4.71 -9.41
N ALA A 528 -31.05 -5.28 -8.26
CA ALA A 528 -30.78 -6.69 -7.95
C ALA A 528 -31.43 -7.66 -8.93
N ASN A 529 -32.63 -7.35 -9.44
CA ASN A 529 -33.34 -8.18 -10.40
C ASN A 529 -33.01 -7.86 -11.87
N GLY A 530 -32.12 -6.88 -12.14
CA GLY A 530 -31.77 -6.47 -13.51
C GLY A 530 -32.92 -5.83 -14.28
N THR A 531 -33.87 -5.20 -13.58
CA THR A 531 -35.05 -4.54 -14.16
C THR A 531 -34.96 -3.01 -14.13
N ALA A 532 -33.95 -2.46 -13.46
CA ALA A 532 -33.60 -1.05 -13.51
C ALA A 532 -33.15 -0.62 -14.93
N PRO A 533 -33.18 0.68 -15.26
CA PRO A 533 -32.59 1.19 -16.49
C PRO A 533 -31.14 0.71 -16.65
N MET A 534 -30.82 0.22 -17.85
CA MET A 534 -29.52 -0.35 -18.17
C MET A 534 -28.84 0.46 -19.28
N THR A 535 -27.56 0.76 -19.07
CA THR A 535 -26.69 1.36 -20.08
C THR A 535 -25.51 0.43 -20.36
N SER A 536 -25.25 0.14 -21.63
CA SER A 536 -24.09 -0.65 -22.03
C SER A 536 -22.92 0.26 -22.36
N VAL A 537 -21.75 0.02 -21.76
CA VAL A 537 -20.53 0.82 -21.97
C VAL A 537 -19.33 -0.06 -22.30
N ALA A 538 -18.36 0.50 -23.03
CA ALA A 538 -17.12 -0.19 -23.43
C ALA A 538 -15.93 0.11 -22.52
N VAL A 539 -16.06 1.12 -21.66
CA VAL A 539 -15.04 1.51 -20.68
C VAL A 539 -15.56 1.23 -19.28
N ASN A 540 -14.66 1.10 -18.32
CA ASN A 540 -14.97 0.81 -16.93
C ASN A 540 -15.38 2.07 -16.13
N SER A 541 -16.19 2.93 -16.77
CA SER A 541 -16.77 4.15 -16.21
C SER A 541 -18.14 4.43 -16.80
N HIS A 542 -19.03 5.05 -16.01
CA HIS A 542 -20.36 5.48 -16.40
C HIS A 542 -20.76 6.77 -15.67
N ASP A 543 -21.13 7.80 -16.43
CA ASP A 543 -21.73 9.04 -15.90
C ASP A 543 -23.26 8.82 -15.78
N PRO A 544 -23.83 8.76 -14.56
CA PRO A 544 -25.27 8.63 -14.35
C PRO A 544 -26.02 9.97 -14.51
N GLY A 545 -25.31 11.07 -14.78
CA GLY A 545 -25.81 12.44 -14.78
C GLY A 545 -25.89 13.05 -13.38
N THR A 546 -26.55 14.19 -13.28
CA THR A 546 -26.76 14.87 -11.99
C THR A 546 -27.77 14.13 -11.12
N MET A 547 -27.36 13.84 -9.88
CA MET A 547 -28.11 13.10 -8.88
C MET A 547 -28.62 14.03 -7.75
N PRO A 548 -29.89 13.94 -7.33
CA PRO A 548 -30.36 14.57 -6.10
C PRO A 548 -29.46 14.36 -4.88
N LEU A 549 -29.35 15.40 -4.04
CA LEU A 549 -28.65 15.36 -2.75
C LEU A 549 -29.34 14.39 -1.78
N ALA A 550 -28.59 13.94 -0.77
CA ALA A 550 -29.06 13.10 0.33
C ALA A 550 -29.87 11.86 -0.11
N THR A 551 -29.52 11.28 -1.26
CA THR A 551 -30.27 10.20 -1.89
C THR A 551 -29.44 8.93 -1.97
N ASN A 552 -30.05 7.79 -1.66
CA ASN A 552 -29.42 6.47 -1.79
C ASN A 552 -29.57 5.96 -3.22
N TYR A 553 -28.46 5.58 -3.81
CA TYR A 553 -28.39 4.94 -5.11
C TYR A 553 -27.85 3.54 -4.99
N PHE A 554 -28.37 2.67 -5.85
CA PHE A 554 -27.96 1.30 -6.00
C PHE A 554 -27.55 1.08 -7.44
N TRP A 555 -26.50 0.30 -7.62
CA TRP A 555 -26.01 0.00 -8.95
C TRP A 555 -25.31 -1.34 -9.01
N ARG A 556 -25.27 -1.91 -10.22
CA ARG A 556 -24.63 -3.18 -10.50
C ARG A 556 -24.05 -3.11 -11.90
N VAL A 557 -22.92 -3.78 -12.08
CA VAL A 557 -22.32 -3.96 -13.40
C VAL A 557 -22.26 -5.44 -13.75
N ASP A 558 -22.96 -5.81 -14.83
CA ASP A 558 -22.89 -7.15 -15.39
C ASP A 558 -21.84 -7.17 -16.51
N GLU A 559 -20.89 -8.10 -16.40
CA GLU A 559 -19.75 -8.21 -17.29
C GLU A 559 -20.08 -9.09 -18.49
N VAL A 560 -19.92 -8.57 -19.70
CA VAL A 560 -20.42 -9.22 -20.91
C VAL A 560 -19.27 -9.57 -21.86
N ASN A 561 -19.27 -10.83 -22.30
CA ASN A 561 -18.51 -11.29 -23.44
C ASN A 561 -19.22 -12.48 -24.12
N ASN A 562 -19.83 -12.22 -25.28
CA ASN A 562 -20.64 -13.20 -26.03
C ASN A 562 -19.86 -14.38 -26.61
N VAL A 563 -18.51 -14.36 -26.60
CA VAL A 563 -17.71 -15.53 -27.00
C VAL A 563 -17.46 -16.51 -25.86
N ASN A 564 -17.71 -16.10 -24.62
CA ASN A 564 -17.50 -16.92 -23.43
C ASN A 564 -18.80 -17.61 -22.99
N VAL A 565 -18.66 -18.71 -22.24
CA VAL A 565 -19.78 -19.38 -21.58
C VAL A 565 -19.53 -19.37 -20.07
N PRO A 566 -20.41 -18.75 -19.26
CA PRO A 566 -21.55 -17.92 -19.66
C PRO A 566 -21.11 -16.61 -20.34
N ALA A 567 -21.99 -16.06 -21.18
CA ALA A 567 -21.75 -14.80 -21.88
C ALA A 567 -21.84 -13.58 -20.95
N VAL A 568 -22.56 -13.72 -19.83
CA VAL A 568 -22.79 -12.66 -18.86
C VAL A 568 -22.43 -13.15 -17.46
N TRP A 569 -21.66 -12.34 -16.75
CA TRP A 569 -21.34 -12.50 -15.34
C TRP A 569 -21.98 -11.37 -14.54
N GLU A 570 -23.07 -11.70 -13.84
CA GLU A 570 -23.80 -10.73 -13.01
C GLU A 570 -22.94 -10.22 -11.85
N GLY A 571 -22.89 -8.90 -11.68
CA GLY A 571 -22.12 -8.25 -10.63
C GLY A 571 -22.80 -8.27 -9.26
N PRO A 572 -22.08 -7.92 -8.18
CA PRO A 572 -22.72 -7.57 -6.91
C PRO A 572 -23.49 -6.24 -7.02
N VAL A 573 -24.52 -6.07 -6.18
CA VAL A 573 -25.20 -4.78 -6.02
C VAL A 573 -24.40 -3.93 -5.04
N TRP A 574 -24.03 -2.74 -5.49
CA TRP A 574 -23.37 -1.71 -4.70
C TRP A 574 -24.34 -0.59 -4.38
N ALA A 575 -24.07 0.12 -3.28
CA ALA A 575 -24.84 1.28 -2.86
C ALA A 575 -23.92 2.47 -2.58
N PHE A 576 -24.45 3.69 -2.69
CA PHE A 576 -23.84 4.88 -2.11
C PHE A 576 -24.92 5.92 -1.81
N ARG A 577 -24.55 6.94 -1.04
CA ARG A 577 -25.41 8.08 -0.70
C ARG A 577 -24.77 9.38 -1.14
N THR A 578 -25.49 10.17 -1.94
CA THR A 578 -25.04 11.51 -2.32
C THR A 578 -24.93 12.42 -1.10
N ALA A 579 -24.03 13.40 -1.16
CA ALA A 579 -23.89 14.43 -0.15
C ALA A 579 -25.23 15.13 0.09
N ASP A 580 -25.46 15.59 1.31
CA ASP A 580 -26.57 16.47 1.70
C ASP A 580 -26.20 17.96 1.61
N TRP A 581 -25.03 18.24 1.03
CA TRP A 581 -24.46 19.57 0.84
C TRP A 581 -23.87 19.69 -0.58
N LEU A 582 -23.69 20.93 -1.04
CA LEU A 582 -23.09 21.24 -2.34
C LEU A 582 -21.76 21.97 -2.11
N VAL A 583 -20.71 21.57 -2.83
CA VAL A 583 -19.53 22.45 -2.99
C VAL A 583 -19.95 23.58 -3.91
N VAL A 584 -20.15 24.77 -3.35
CA VAL A 584 -20.46 25.95 -4.15
C VAL A 584 -19.17 26.59 -4.70
N ASP A 585 -18.10 26.62 -3.90
CA ASP A 585 -16.78 27.14 -4.29
C ASP A 585 -15.65 26.63 -3.36
N ASN A 586 -14.40 26.69 -3.82
CA ASN A 586 -13.21 26.38 -3.03
C ASN A 586 -12.76 27.61 -2.25
N MET A 587 -13.25 27.72 -1.02
CA MET A 587 -13.01 28.91 -0.17
C MET A 587 -11.53 29.13 0.16
N GLU A 588 -10.68 28.11 0.02
CA GLU A 588 -9.22 28.19 0.22
C GLU A 588 -8.49 29.10 -0.77
N SER A 589 -9.12 29.43 -1.89
CA SER A 589 -8.54 30.31 -2.90
C SER A 589 -8.63 31.80 -2.54
N TYR A 590 -9.44 32.14 -1.54
CA TYR A 590 -9.57 33.50 -1.02
C TYR A 590 -8.52 33.75 0.07
N GLY A 591 -7.74 34.82 -0.07
CA GLY A 591 -6.72 35.24 0.89
C GLY A 591 -7.27 36.11 2.03
N ASP A 592 -6.73 35.90 3.24
CA ASP A 592 -7.12 36.58 4.49
C ASP A 592 -6.35 37.87 4.82
N ALA A 593 -5.57 38.39 3.88
CA ALA A 593 -4.59 39.43 4.16
C ALA A 593 -5.19 40.82 4.42
N ASN A 594 -5.23 41.21 5.70
CA ASN A 594 -4.93 42.58 6.17
C ASN A 594 -3.40 42.80 6.36
N THR A 595 -2.54 42.01 5.71
CA THR A 595 -1.08 42.16 5.82
C THR A 595 -0.58 43.39 5.05
N PRO A 596 0.34 44.20 5.62
CA PRO A 596 1.07 45.21 4.87
C PRO A 596 1.94 44.53 3.80
N GLY A 597 1.57 44.68 2.53
CA GLY A 597 2.24 44.07 1.38
C GLY A 597 1.54 44.44 0.07
N PRO A 598 2.13 44.15 -1.10
CA PRO A 598 1.49 44.40 -2.39
C PRO A 598 0.14 43.67 -2.46
N PRO A 599 -0.90 44.28 -3.05
CA PRO A 599 -2.24 43.72 -3.07
C PRO A 599 -2.23 42.34 -3.73
N PRO A 600 -2.94 41.35 -3.16
CA PRO A 600 -3.03 40.04 -3.76
C PRO A 600 -3.77 40.14 -5.12
N PRO A 601 -3.62 39.15 -6.02
CA PRO A 601 -4.18 39.20 -7.37
C PRO A 601 -5.69 39.51 -7.36
N PRO A 602 -6.23 40.26 -8.36
CA PRO A 602 -7.67 40.47 -8.48
C PRO A 602 -8.44 39.14 -8.46
N GLY A 603 -9.43 39.02 -7.57
CA GLY A 603 -10.20 37.78 -7.34
C GLY A 603 -9.85 37.00 -6.06
N SER A 604 -8.75 37.35 -5.38
CA SER A 604 -8.33 36.64 -4.16
C SER A 604 -9.04 37.07 -2.87
N ARG A 605 -10.06 37.92 -2.91
CA ARG A 605 -10.82 38.31 -1.71
C ARG A 605 -12.29 38.05 -1.97
N VAL A 606 -13.01 37.54 -0.98
CA VAL A 606 -14.36 36.99 -1.18
C VAL A 606 -15.34 38.00 -1.82
N TRP A 607 -15.27 39.28 -1.46
CA TRP A 607 -16.11 40.35 -2.03
C TRP A 607 -15.76 40.77 -3.47
N TYR A 608 -14.66 40.27 -4.06
CA TYR A 608 -14.42 40.45 -5.50
C TYR A 608 -15.17 39.43 -6.36
N THR A 609 -15.53 38.28 -5.78
CA THR A 609 -16.23 37.20 -6.48
C THR A 609 -17.70 37.16 -6.08
N TRP A 610 -18.00 37.42 -4.81
CA TRP A 610 -19.35 37.41 -4.25
C TRP A 610 -19.89 38.83 -4.11
N LYS A 611 -20.96 39.16 -4.84
CA LYS A 611 -21.59 40.50 -4.88
C LYS A 611 -22.03 41.02 -3.50
N ASP A 612 -22.23 40.12 -2.55
CA ASP A 612 -22.76 40.36 -1.20
C ASP A 612 -21.66 40.29 -0.14
N GLY A 613 -20.39 40.20 -0.53
CA GLY A 613 -19.26 40.30 0.40
C GLY A 613 -19.14 41.72 0.96
N GLY A 614 -18.79 41.85 2.24
CA GLY A 614 -18.81 43.10 2.99
C GLY A 614 -18.04 44.23 2.30
N GLY A 615 -18.77 45.12 1.63
CA GLY A 615 -18.21 46.18 0.80
C GLY A 615 -18.04 47.48 1.56
N TRP A 616 -16.81 47.82 1.94
CA TRP A 616 -16.40 49.19 2.17
C TRP A 616 -15.25 49.56 1.23
N GLY A 617 -15.50 50.46 0.26
CA GLY A 617 -14.45 51.25 -0.38
C GLY A 617 -14.58 51.46 -1.89
N ASN A 618 -15.00 52.67 -2.28
CA ASN A 618 -14.58 53.33 -3.52
C ASN A 618 -13.38 54.24 -3.15
N PRO A 619 -12.27 54.30 -3.93
CA PRO A 619 -12.09 53.70 -5.24
C PRO A 619 -11.21 52.46 -5.29
N SER A 620 -11.51 51.65 -6.30
CA SER A 620 -10.75 50.55 -6.93
C SER A 620 -9.55 50.01 -6.13
N PRO A 621 -9.58 48.70 -5.80
CA PRO A 621 -10.17 47.65 -6.63
C PRO A 621 -11.57 47.18 -6.19
N GLY A 622 -12.13 47.71 -5.10
CA GLY A 622 -13.41 47.30 -4.51
C GLY A 622 -14.64 47.58 -5.36
N TYR A 623 -15.56 46.61 -5.47
CA TYR A 623 -16.95 46.88 -5.84
C TYR A 623 -17.64 47.64 -4.70
N PRO A 624 -18.46 48.66 -4.97
CA PRO A 624 -19.44 49.10 -3.97
C PRO A 624 -20.33 47.88 -3.70
N GLY A 625 -20.36 47.39 -2.47
CA GLY A 625 -21.24 46.27 -2.10
C GLY A 625 -22.67 46.49 -2.61
N ASN A 626 -23.45 45.43 -2.76
CA ASN A 626 -24.77 45.48 -3.42
C ASN A 626 -25.83 46.40 -2.73
N GLY A 627 -25.50 47.04 -1.60
CA GLY A 627 -26.38 47.93 -0.84
C GLY A 627 -27.48 47.19 -0.06
N SER A 628 -27.45 45.87 -0.05
CA SER A 628 -28.34 45.03 0.74
C SER A 628 -27.72 44.76 2.13
N GLY A 629 -28.55 44.37 3.09
CA GLY A 629 -28.12 43.97 4.43
C GLY A 629 -27.56 42.53 4.50
N SER A 630 -27.20 41.91 3.37
CA SER A 630 -26.50 40.63 3.33
C SER A 630 -24.97 40.81 3.41
N LEU A 631 -24.31 39.84 4.04
CA LEU A 631 -22.87 39.77 4.19
C LEU A 631 -22.43 38.32 3.93
N ILE A 632 -21.60 38.14 2.92
CA ILE A 632 -20.87 36.91 2.63
C ILE A 632 -19.47 37.01 3.28
N GLY A 633 -19.16 36.09 4.20
CA GLY A 633 -17.93 36.09 5.00
C GLY A 633 -18.04 36.87 6.31
N HIS A 634 -16.96 36.91 7.09
CA HIS A 634 -16.86 37.78 8.26
C HIS A 634 -16.60 39.24 7.87
N SER A 635 -16.97 40.18 8.74
CA SER A 635 -16.67 41.60 8.56
C SER A 635 -15.18 41.93 8.71
N ASP A 636 -14.44 41.07 9.41
CA ASP A 636 -13.03 41.23 9.76
C ASP A 636 -12.26 39.95 9.44
N ALA A 637 -10.93 40.07 9.27
CA ALA A 637 -10.08 38.92 9.00
C ALA A 637 -10.01 37.97 10.22
N PRO A 638 -10.00 36.64 10.03
CA PRO A 638 -10.11 35.93 8.75
C PRO A 638 -11.51 36.08 8.15
N PHE A 639 -11.58 36.36 6.85
CA PHE A 639 -12.85 36.73 6.20
C PHE A 639 -13.72 35.52 5.88
N VAL A 640 -13.15 34.33 6.01
CA VAL A 640 -13.79 33.02 5.93
C VAL A 640 -13.83 32.37 7.31
N GLU A 641 -14.79 31.49 7.54
CA GLU A 641 -14.90 30.71 8.77
C GLU A 641 -13.91 29.55 8.73
N THR A 642 -13.01 29.46 9.70
CA THR A 642 -11.91 28.46 9.71
C THR A 642 -12.10 27.37 10.76
N SER A 643 -13.11 27.50 11.62
CA SER A 643 -13.39 26.56 12.72
C SER A 643 -14.55 25.62 12.42
N ILE A 644 -15.58 26.08 11.70
CA ILE A 644 -16.72 25.26 11.26
C ILE A 644 -16.57 24.98 9.77
N VAL A 645 -15.82 23.93 9.43
CA VAL A 645 -15.50 23.57 8.05
C VAL A 645 -15.88 22.11 7.76
N HIS A 646 -16.47 21.84 6.59
CA HIS A 646 -16.81 20.47 6.16
C HIS A 646 -15.63 19.79 5.45
N SER A 647 -14.88 20.54 4.63
CA SER A 647 -13.68 20.10 3.91
C SER A 647 -12.77 21.30 3.63
N GLY A 648 -11.45 21.13 3.67
CA GLY A 648 -10.49 22.24 3.55
C GLY A 648 -10.15 22.88 4.91
N GLY A 649 -9.65 24.10 4.88
CA GLY A 649 -9.37 24.97 6.03
C GLY A 649 -10.34 26.15 6.19
N ALA A 650 -11.30 26.33 5.28
CA ALA A 650 -12.22 27.46 5.23
C ALA A 650 -13.65 27.05 4.79
N SER A 651 -14.65 27.72 5.36
CA SER A 651 -16.04 27.73 4.92
C SER A 651 -16.53 29.19 4.86
N LEU A 652 -17.69 29.43 4.24
CA LEU A 652 -18.17 30.79 4.02
C LEU A 652 -19.47 31.05 4.78
N PRO A 653 -19.43 31.80 5.91
CA PRO A 653 -20.64 32.16 6.61
C PRO A 653 -21.45 33.17 5.78
N TYR A 654 -22.76 33.01 5.79
CA TYR A 654 -23.69 33.95 5.16
C TYR A 654 -24.62 34.55 6.22
N TYR A 655 -24.60 35.88 6.30
CA TYR A 655 -25.46 36.65 7.18
C TYR A 655 -26.43 37.47 6.34
N TYR A 656 -27.68 37.57 6.76
CA TYR A 656 -28.64 38.49 6.14
C TYR A 656 -29.50 39.16 7.20
N VAL A 657 -29.78 40.45 7.00
CA VAL A 657 -30.71 41.22 7.84
C VAL A 657 -31.82 41.77 6.96
N ASN A 658 -33.04 41.29 7.18
CA ASN A 658 -34.20 41.66 6.37
C ASN A 658 -34.90 42.95 6.86
N ASN A 659 -34.42 43.55 7.96
CA ASN A 659 -35.06 44.72 8.58
C ASN A 659 -34.05 45.68 9.25
N SER A 660 -32.94 46.00 8.56
CA SER A 660 -31.93 46.91 9.09
C SER A 660 -32.46 48.36 9.10
N PRO A 661 -32.51 49.08 10.23
CA PRO A 661 -33.03 50.44 10.29
C PRO A 661 -32.16 51.39 9.44
N GLY A 662 -32.69 51.85 8.31
CA GLY A 662 -32.03 52.82 7.41
C GLY A 662 -31.39 52.25 6.14
N GLY A 663 -31.54 50.95 5.84
CA GLY A 663 -31.15 50.37 4.55
C GLY A 663 -32.23 50.56 3.47
N PRO A 664 -31.90 50.94 2.23
CA PRO A 664 -32.89 51.15 1.17
C PRO A 664 -33.49 49.86 0.56
N TYR A 665 -33.01 48.66 0.93
CA TYR A 665 -33.39 47.40 0.28
C TYR A 665 -33.58 46.24 1.27
N TYR A 666 -34.48 45.31 0.92
CA TYR A 666 -34.67 44.00 1.57
C TYR A 666 -33.57 43.03 1.12
N SER A 667 -33.17 42.10 1.99
CA SER A 667 -32.16 41.07 1.67
C SER A 667 -32.85 39.72 1.67
N GLU A 668 -32.88 39.04 0.52
CA GLU A 668 -33.40 37.67 0.37
C GLU A 668 -32.22 36.72 0.14
N ALA A 669 -32.26 35.57 0.82
CA ALA A 669 -31.25 34.52 0.79
C ALA A 669 -31.51 33.49 -0.31
#